data_AF-A0A399J1D1-F1
#
_entry.id   AF-A0A399J1D1-F1
#
_cell.length_a   1.000
_cell.length_b   1.000
_cell.length_c   1.000
_cell.angle_alpha   90.00
_cell.angle_beta   90.00
_cell.angle_gamma   90.00
#
_symmetry.space_group_name_H-M   'P 1'
#
loop_
_entity.id
_entity.type
_entity.pdbx_description
1 polymer ?
#
loop_
_entity_poly.entity_id
_entity_poly.type
_entity_poly.pdbx_seq_one_letter_code
_entity_poly.pdbx_strand_id
1 'polypeptide(L)'
;MTPMTTSEPVVTDMVSLTPAEHAGPGVVVHRNVMVAMRDGVRLATDVYRPVAADGSPDATPRPVIFERTPYDKAGTPRTELSVASPTPQTRQELAVRLVAEGYVVIWQDCRGRYASEGNFTKYLNEAEDGYDSMVWIDGQAFGNGRVGTMGLSYDAHVQMALACLNPPGLACMAVDSGGFSNAFTCGIRQGGALEMKQATWAYNRAMEAPLAAADPAILKAIQSESLADWMTRTPWTRGRSPVRWDPDYEGYLLDQWQHGTFDAFWKKTGIWAAGYYETFPKIPIVFMSSWYDVYVQTTLENYMGLKGLADRPLTLIMGPWTHGNRSRRVFGDVDFGPNATLDGQVDQDWLTFRLKFFARWLKDEHVSLRDERVHLFAMGGGSGRRTAEGHLDHGGQWIEVADWPVPEAEPLHLHPRPDMTLGAPQDGVLSYTYDPVDPVPTIGGALTSGEPIFEGGAFDQTEDARFFGCTTPGLPLIARRDVLSFETPPLEDDLLIAGPVTMRLRVSTDAPDTDFTAKLVDVYPPSEDYPRGYAMIITDGIFRVRYRKGYDRPEPVAPDEGAFDITITPFATVNLFAKGHRLRLDISSSNFPKYDINFNTGDPEGTARGGRPARNTLHLGQDSVLELSVLPSPPAPATNR
;
A
#
# COMPACT_ATOMS: atom_id res chain seq x y z
N MET A 1 6.60 39.01 3.74
CA MET A 1 7.43 39.67 4.76
C MET A 1 8.77 38.96 4.78
N THR A 2 9.85 39.74 4.63
CA THR A 2 11.28 39.50 4.94
C THR A 2 11.91 38.12 4.66
N PRO A 3 13.00 38.04 3.86
CA PRO A 3 13.73 36.79 3.68
C PRO A 3 14.44 36.40 4.97
N MET A 4 14.24 35.18 5.43
CA MET A 4 14.99 34.63 6.56
C MET A 4 16.47 34.55 6.19
N THR A 5 17.28 35.15 7.03
CA THR A 5 18.73 35.11 7.02
C THR A 5 19.23 33.67 7.19
N THR A 6 20.27 33.36 6.42
CA THR A 6 21.09 32.15 6.46
C THR A 6 21.42 31.72 7.89
N SER A 7 20.95 30.53 8.29
CA SER A 7 21.37 29.85 9.52
C SER A 7 22.83 29.40 9.39
N GLU A 8 23.62 29.64 10.43
CA GLU A 8 24.98 29.11 10.58
C GLU A 8 24.99 27.57 10.47
N PRO A 9 26.08 26.96 9.98
CA PRO A 9 26.20 25.51 9.89
C PRO A 9 26.19 24.94 11.31
N VAL A 10 25.22 24.07 11.59
CA VAL A 10 25.25 23.22 12.79
C VAL A 10 26.48 22.33 12.65
N VAL A 11 27.51 22.61 13.43
CA VAL A 11 28.64 21.69 13.60
C VAL A 11 28.11 20.51 14.39
N THR A 12 27.64 19.48 13.68
CA THR A 12 27.38 18.17 14.27
C THR A 12 28.74 17.60 14.67
N ASP A 13 29.02 17.48 15.97
CA ASP A 13 30.13 16.67 16.45
C ASP A 13 30.05 15.30 15.75
N MET A 14 31.07 14.96 14.97
CA MET A 14 31.14 13.68 14.25
C MET A 14 31.07 12.57 15.29
N VAL A 15 29.91 11.92 15.40
CA VAL A 15 29.69 10.80 16.32
C VAL A 15 30.76 9.73 16.03
N SER A 16 31.60 9.42 17.01
CA SER A 16 32.59 8.36 16.85
C SER A 16 31.85 7.03 16.65
N LEU A 17 32.19 6.30 15.59
CA LEU A 17 31.67 4.95 15.39
C LEU A 17 32.00 4.08 16.61
N THR A 18 31.09 3.16 16.95
CA THR A 18 31.33 2.15 17.99
C THR A 18 32.47 1.22 17.57
N PRO A 19 33.06 0.42 18.47
CA PRO A 19 34.06 -0.57 18.07
C PRO A 19 33.54 -1.49 16.96
N ALA A 20 34.39 -1.78 15.97
CA ALA A 20 34.05 -2.67 14.88
C ALA A 20 34.04 -4.14 15.34
N GLU A 21 33.02 -4.88 14.95
CA GLU A 21 32.86 -6.32 15.20
C GLU A 21 32.79 -7.09 13.88
N HIS A 22 33.25 -8.34 13.85
CA HIS A 22 33.08 -9.19 12.65
C HIS A 22 31.59 -9.54 12.45
N ALA A 23 31.06 -9.27 11.25
CA ALA A 23 29.67 -9.56 10.88
C ALA A 23 29.52 -10.69 9.86
N GLY A 24 30.62 -11.09 9.22
CA GLY A 24 30.61 -12.14 8.20
C GLY A 24 31.92 -12.16 7.40
N PRO A 25 32.03 -13.03 6.39
CA PRO A 25 33.21 -13.10 5.55
C PRO A 25 33.55 -11.75 4.92
N GLY A 26 34.69 -11.17 5.30
CA GLY A 26 35.17 -9.88 4.76
C GLY A 26 34.40 -8.64 5.22
N VAL A 27 33.55 -8.74 6.25
CA VAL A 27 32.67 -7.65 6.69
C VAL A 27 32.77 -7.40 8.20
N VAL A 28 32.85 -6.12 8.57
CA VAL A 28 32.71 -5.63 9.93
C VAL A 28 31.45 -4.79 10.09
N VAL A 29 30.94 -4.70 11.31
CA VAL A 29 29.80 -3.87 11.68
C VAL A 29 30.15 -3.00 12.88
N HIS A 30 29.74 -1.73 12.83
CA HIS A 30 29.64 -0.85 13.98
C HIS A 30 28.18 -0.87 14.44
N ARG A 31 27.89 -1.52 15.58
CA ARG A 31 26.50 -1.67 16.07
C ARG A 31 26.07 -0.48 16.90
N ASN A 32 24.79 -0.12 16.80
CA ASN A 32 24.16 0.91 17.63
C ASN A 32 24.98 2.20 17.72
N VAL A 33 25.48 2.67 16.58
CA VAL A 33 25.99 4.05 16.47
C VAL A 33 24.79 4.97 16.70
N MET A 34 24.84 5.74 17.79
CA MET A 34 23.73 6.60 18.21
C MET A 34 23.82 7.95 17.50
N VAL A 35 23.13 8.06 16.36
CA VAL A 35 23.14 9.27 15.51
C VAL A 35 22.17 10.30 16.09
N ALA A 36 22.66 11.47 16.48
CA ALA A 36 21.84 12.53 17.05
C ALA A 36 21.04 13.26 15.95
N MET A 37 19.73 13.36 16.16
CA MET A 37 18.84 14.19 15.35
C MET A 37 18.91 15.66 15.81
N ARG A 38 18.30 16.57 15.07
CA ARG A 38 18.30 18.03 15.37
C ARG A 38 17.75 18.40 16.75
N ASP A 39 16.92 17.54 17.34
CA ASP A 39 16.31 17.74 18.66
C ASP A 39 17.07 17.01 19.79
N GLY A 40 18.20 16.38 19.48
CA GLY A 40 19.06 15.68 20.43
C GLY A 40 18.65 14.22 20.71
N VAL A 41 17.51 13.76 20.21
CA VAL A 41 17.15 12.33 20.25
C VAL A 41 18.11 11.55 19.35
N ARG A 42 18.54 10.37 19.80
CA ARG A 42 19.52 9.57 19.06
C ARG A 42 18.90 8.30 18.48
N LEU A 43 19.16 8.08 17.20
CA LEU A 43 18.68 6.90 16.47
C LEU A 43 19.80 5.85 16.37
N ALA A 44 19.48 4.63 16.76
CA ALA A 44 20.41 3.51 16.71
C ALA A 44 20.64 3.05 15.28
N THR A 45 21.90 3.02 14.87
CA THR A 45 22.31 2.78 13.50
C THR A 45 23.40 1.72 13.44
N ASP A 46 23.23 0.69 12.61
CA ASP A 46 24.26 -0.31 12.33
C ASP A 46 24.95 0.02 11.00
N VAL A 47 26.30 0.08 11.00
CA VAL A 47 27.11 0.44 9.83
C VAL A 47 28.01 -0.73 9.44
N TYR A 48 27.72 -1.36 8.30
CA TYR A 48 28.47 -2.50 7.77
C TYR A 48 29.48 -2.04 6.72
N ARG A 49 30.72 -2.50 6.83
CA ARG A 49 31.85 -2.07 6.00
C ARG A 49 32.75 -3.25 5.62
N PRO A 50 33.46 -3.17 4.48
CA PRO A 50 34.48 -4.15 4.15
C PRO A 50 35.62 -4.17 5.17
N VAL A 51 36.31 -5.30 5.25
CA VAL A 51 37.51 -5.48 6.08
C VAL A 51 38.78 -5.25 5.24
N ALA A 52 39.73 -4.49 5.77
CA ALA A 52 41.07 -4.31 5.23
C ALA A 52 41.97 -5.53 5.50
N ALA A 53 43.12 -5.61 4.83
CA ALA A 53 44.03 -6.74 4.94
C ALA A 53 44.56 -7.00 6.38
N ASP A 54 44.56 -5.98 7.23
CA ASP A 54 44.98 -6.07 8.64
C ASP A 54 43.83 -6.41 9.62
N GLY A 55 42.62 -6.66 9.10
CA GLY A 55 41.43 -6.96 9.90
C GLY A 55 40.65 -5.73 10.38
N SER A 56 41.13 -4.51 10.11
CA SER A 56 40.43 -3.26 10.45
C SER A 56 39.34 -2.91 9.42
N PRO A 57 38.42 -1.98 9.72
CA PRO A 57 37.47 -1.48 8.72
C PRO A 57 38.18 -0.79 7.55
N ASP A 58 37.85 -1.15 6.31
CA ASP A 58 38.38 -0.52 5.09
C ASP A 58 38.04 0.98 5.07
N ALA A 59 39.07 1.81 4.92
CA ALA A 59 38.97 3.27 4.91
C ALA A 59 38.61 3.86 3.53
N THR A 60 38.55 3.03 2.48
CA THR A 60 38.22 3.47 1.12
C THR A 60 36.77 3.99 1.07
N PRO A 61 36.54 5.25 0.65
CA PRO A 61 35.19 5.78 0.49
C PRO A 61 34.39 5.02 -0.56
N ARG A 62 33.13 4.69 -0.25
CA ARG A 62 32.24 3.87 -1.08
C ARG A 62 30.83 4.46 -1.12
N PRO A 63 30.03 4.12 -2.14
CA PRO A 63 28.61 4.43 -2.11
C PRO A 63 27.91 3.73 -0.95
N VAL A 64 26.89 4.39 -0.41
CA VAL A 64 26.12 3.91 0.75
C VAL A 64 24.75 3.39 0.30
N ILE A 65 24.33 2.25 0.83
CA ILE A 65 22.93 1.81 0.80
C ILE A 65 22.34 2.03 2.19
N PHE A 66 21.24 2.78 2.24
CA PHE A 66 20.60 3.19 3.49
C PHE A 66 19.14 2.74 3.56
N GLU A 67 18.74 2.20 4.71
CA GLU A 67 17.34 1.91 5.02
C GLU A 67 17.02 2.25 6.48
N ARG A 68 15.87 2.87 6.67
CA ARG A 68 15.28 3.15 7.98
C ARG A 68 14.07 2.24 8.16
N THR A 69 13.94 1.63 9.33
CA THR A 69 12.88 0.63 9.58
C THR A 69 12.30 0.75 10.98
N PRO A 70 10.97 0.59 11.16
CA PRO A 70 10.36 0.45 12.46
C PRO A 70 10.21 -1.04 12.88
N TYR A 71 10.91 -1.96 12.20
CA TYR A 71 10.77 -3.42 12.31
C TYR A 71 12.04 -4.17 12.75
N ASP A 72 12.89 -3.52 13.55
CA ASP A 72 14.19 -3.98 14.04
C ASP A 72 15.23 -4.04 12.92
N LYS A 73 16.20 -3.12 12.97
CA LYS A 73 17.35 -3.11 12.06
C LYS A 73 18.21 -4.38 12.14
N ALA A 74 18.09 -5.17 13.21
CA ALA A 74 18.75 -6.46 13.38
C ALA A 74 17.83 -7.67 13.07
N GLY A 75 16.57 -7.43 12.72
CA GLY A 75 15.57 -8.46 12.47
C GLY A 75 15.74 -9.22 11.13
N THR A 76 14.73 -10.01 10.81
CA THR A 76 14.65 -10.80 9.57
C THR A 76 13.42 -10.38 8.77
N PRO A 77 13.57 -9.54 7.73
CA PRO A 77 12.45 -9.12 6.90
C PRO A 77 11.85 -10.31 6.16
N ARG A 78 10.54 -10.51 6.27
CA ARG A 78 9.84 -11.68 5.69
C ARG A 78 9.92 -11.78 4.15
N THR A 79 10.32 -10.71 3.47
CA THR A 79 10.27 -10.56 2.00
C THR A 79 11.64 -10.58 1.33
N GLU A 80 12.74 -10.70 2.08
CA GLU A 80 14.09 -10.81 1.54
C GLU A 80 14.42 -12.25 1.16
N LEU A 81 13.67 -12.78 0.20
CA LEU A 81 13.74 -14.15 -0.34
C LEU A 81 13.52 -14.15 -1.86
N SER A 82 13.68 -15.32 -2.50
CA SER A 82 13.31 -15.54 -3.90
C SER A 82 12.74 -16.94 -4.10
N VAL A 83 12.20 -17.24 -5.28
CA VAL A 83 11.79 -18.61 -5.66
C VAL A 83 12.95 -19.60 -5.47
N ALA A 84 14.17 -19.22 -5.87
CA ALA A 84 15.35 -20.07 -5.75
C ALA A 84 15.91 -20.15 -4.31
N SER A 85 15.53 -19.22 -3.42
CA SER A 85 15.97 -19.16 -2.03
C SER A 85 14.80 -18.71 -1.14
N PRO A 86 13.87 -19.64 -0.81
CA PRO A 86 12.59 -19.29 -0.18
C PRO A 86 12.68 -18.99 1.31
N THR A 87 13.85 -19.13 1.92
CA THR A 87 14.09 -18.74 3.31
C THR A 87 14.46 -17.26 3.36
N PRO A 88 13.75 -16.43 4.14
CA PRO A 88 14.09 -15.02 4.30
C PRO A 88 15.50 -14.83 4.86
N GLN A 89 16.23 -13.87 4.30
CA GLN A 89 17.53 -13.45 4.81
C GLN A 89 17.38 -12.51 5.99
N THR A 90 18.29 -12.65 6.95
CA THR A 90 18.50 -11.66 8.01
C THR A 90 19.03 -10.35 7.44
N ARG A 91 18.82 -9.23 8.16
CA ARG A 91 19.43 -7.93 7.82
C ARG A 91 20.95 -8.00 7.69
N GLN A 92 21.60 -8.85 8.51
CA GLN A 92 23.04 -9.06 8.47
C GLN A 92 23.49 -9.83 7.22
N GLU A 93 22.80 -10.90 6.82
CA GLU A 93 23.12 -11.63 5.59
C GLU A 93 22.94 -10.78 4.33
N LEU A 94 21.89 -9.95 4.30
CA LEU A 94 21.69 -8.98 3.23
C LEU A 94 22.81 -7.93 3.21
N ALA A 95 23.16 -7.35 4.37
CA ALA A 95 24.26 -6.40 4.47
C ALA A 95 25.59 -6.99 4.00
N VAL A 96 25.90 -8.23 4.40
CA VAL A 96 27.14 -8.91 3.98
C VAL A 96 27.21 -9.05 2.45
N ARG A 97 26.10 -9.38 1.81
CA ARG A 97 26.05 -9.44 0.34
C ARG A 97 26.23 -8.09 -0.32
N LEU A 98 25.54 -7.07 0.16
CA LEU A 98 25.69 -5.71 -0.38
C LEU A 98 27.12 -5.18 -0.16
N VAL A 99 27.74 -5.45 1.00
CA VAL A 99 29.14 -5.06 1.24
C VAL A 99 30.10 -5.78 0.28
N ALA A 100 29.85 -7.06 -0.03
CA ALA A 100 30.63 -7.80 -1.02
C ALA A 100 30.57 -7.19 -2.44
N GLU A 101 29.47 -6.50 -2.77
CA GLU A 101 29.28 -5.76 -4.03
C GLU A 101 29.91 -4.35 -4.03
N GLY A 102 30.62 -4.00 -2.96
CA GLY A 102 31.43 -2.79 -2.84
C GLY A 102 30.75 -1.60 -2.17
N TYR A 103 29.63 -1.81 -1.46
CA TYR A 103 28.89 -0.78 -0.74
C TYR A 103 29.27 -0.69 0.74
N VAL A 104 29.00 0.47 1.35
CA VAL A 104 28.74 0.56 2.79
C VAL A 104 27.24 0.42 3.00
N VAL A 105 26.81 -0.31 4.02
CA VAL A 105 25.39 -0.55 4.28
C VAL A 105 25.02 -0.03 5.65
N ILE A 106 23.93 0.73 5.72
CA ILE A 106 23.48 1.38 6.95
C ILE A 106 22.02 1.04 7.20
N TRP A 107 21.77 0.36 8.32
CA TRP A 107 20.42 0.06 8.80
C TRP A 107 20.14 0.88 10.06
N GLN A 108 19.01 1.59 10.11
CA GLN A 108 18.65 2.44 11.24
C GLN A 108 17.24 2.14 11.76
N ASP A 109 17.10 2.06 13.08
CA ASP A 109 15.79 1.99 13.73
C ASP A 109 15.12 3.37 13.72
N CYS A 110 13.86 3.44 13.30
CA CYS A 110 13.06 4.67 13.43
C CYS A 110 12.95 5.11 14.90
N ARG A 111 12.66 6.40 15.11
CA ARG A 111 12.47 6.99 16.44
C ARG A 111 11.45 6.22 17.29
N GLY A 112 11.79 5.99 18.57
CA GLY A 112 10.97 5.25 19.52
C GLY A 112 10.80 3.76 19.21
N ARG A 113 11.63 3.20 18.31
CA ARG A 113 11.64 1.77 17.97
C ARG A 113 12.96 1.14 18.39
N TYR A 114 12.86 -0.05 18.99
CA TYR A 114 13.99 -0.89 19.38
C TYR A 114 15.08 -0.13 20.14
N ALA A 115 16.27 0.02 19.55
CA ALA A 115 17.40 0.67 20.20
C ALA A 115 17.41 2.20 20.05
N SER A 116 16.53 2.77 19.21
CA SER A 116 16.39 4.22 19.03
C SER A 116 15.62 4.86 20.18
N GLU A 117 16.06 6.05 20.57
CA GLU A 117 15.42 6.87 21.60
C GLU A 117 14.15 7.57 21.06
N GLY A 118 13.44 8.28 21.94
CA GLY A 118 12.28 9.09 21.62
C GLY A 118 10.96 8.32 21.62
N ASN A 119 9.90 8.97 21.13
CA ASN A 119 8.55 8.42 21.08
C ASN A 119 8.15 8.08 19.65
N PHE A 120 7.40 7.01 19.49
CA PHE A 120 6.95 6.55 18.19
C PHE A 120 5.62 7.21 17.82
N THR A 121 5.58 7.95 16.73
CA THR A 121 4.33 8.35 16.08
C THR A 121 4.37 7.94 14.63
N LYS A 122 3.39 7.13 14.22
CA LYS A 122 3.39 6.45 12.93
C LYS A 122 3.46 7.48 11.79
N TYR A 123 4.55 7.43 11.03
CA TYR A 123 4.88 8.23 9.84
C TYR A 123 5.32 9.69 10.04
N LEU A 124 5.12 10.30 11.22
CA LEU A 124 5.20 11.76 11.35
C LEU A 124 6.57 12.35 11.69
N ASN A 125 7.54 11.53 12.13
CA ASN A 125 8.92 11.98 12.42
C ASN A 125 9.88 11.69 11.26
N GLU A 126 9.41 11.01 10.21
CA GLU A 126 10.29 10.23 9.33
C GLU A 126 11.04 11.08 8.32
N ALA A 127 10.49 12.23 7.94
CA ALA A 127 11.11 13.12 6.98
C ALA A 127 12.33 13.82 7.59
N GLU A 128 12.14 14.49 8.73
CA GLU A 128 13.18 15.23 9.42
C GLU A 128 14.28 14.31 9.97
N ASP A 129 13.92 13.20 10.60
CA ASP A 129 14.90 12.22 11.11
C ASP A 129 15.68 11.55 9.96
N GLY A 130 15.00 11.29 8.83
CA GLY A 130 15.66 10.78 7.63
C GLY A 130 16.61 11.79 7.02
N TYR A 131 16.24 13.07 6.99
CA TYR A 131 17.12 14.15 6.53
C TYR A 131 18.35 14.30 7.42
N ASP A 132 18.18 14.32 8.74
CA ASP A 132 19.30 14.45 9.69
C ASP A 132 20.24 13.24 9.61
N SER A 133 19.69 12.04 9.41
CA SER A 133 20.48 10.84 9.15
C SER A 133 21.30 10.95 7.87
N MET A 134 20.73 11.48 6.78
CA MET A 134 21.45 11.69 5.52
C MET A 134 22.57 12.73 5.65
N VAL A 135 22.35 13.81 6.41
CA VAL A 135 23.41 14.78 6.75
C VAL A 135 24.55 14.09 7.49
N TRP A 136 24.23 13.24 8.47
CA TRP A 136 25.25 12.49 9.19
C TRP A 136 26.01 11.53 8.28
N ILE A 137 25.32 10.78 7.41
CA ILE A 137 25.90 9.83 6.44
C ILE A 137 26.84 10.56 5.47
N ASP A 138 26.41 11.69 4.90
CA ASP A 138 27.19 12.48 3.95
C ASP A 138 28.49 13.03 4.56
N GLY A 139 28.49 13.29 5.88
CA GLY A 139 29.68 13.70 6.63
C GLY A 139 30.69 12.58 6.92
N GLN A 140 30.36 11.30 6.66
CA GLN A 140 31.23 10.18 7.02
C GLN A 140 32.33 9.95 5.97
N ALA A 141 33.58 9.83 6.44
CA ALA A 141 34.74 9.61 5.57
C ALA A 141 34.73 8.26 4.81
N PHE A 142 33.89 7.30 5.22
CA PHE A 142 33.70 6.04 4.50
C PHE A 142 32.71 6.15 3.32
N GLY A 143 31.97 7.25 3.22
CA GLY A 143 31.00 7.51 2.15
C GLY A 143 31.63 8.32 1.02
N ASN A 144 31.26 8.05 -0.23
CA ASN A 144 31.70 8.83 -1.40
C ASN A 144 30.72 9.96 -1.80
N GLY A 145 29.77 10.30 -0.93
CA GLY A 145 28.73 11.31 -1.19
C GLY A 145 27.55 10.82 -2.06
N ARG A 146 27.47 9.52 -2.39
CA ARG A 146 26.31 8.92 -3.07
C ARG A 146 25.62 7.90 -2.18
N VAL A 147 24.35 8.14 -1.89
CA VAL A 147 23.50 7.29 -1.05
C VAL A 147 22.31 6.81 -1.87
N GLY A 148 22.15 5.49 -1.98
CA GLY A 148 20.91 4.87 -2.45
C GLY A 148 20.05 4.43 -1.29
N THR A 149 18.73 4.59 -1.40
CA THR A 149 17.81 4.06 -0.40
C THR A 149 17.02 2.86 -0.92
N MET A 150 16.61 1.99 0.00
CA MET A 150 15.66 0.91 -0.26
C MET A 150 14.72 0.70 0.91
N GLY A 151 13.65 -0.05 0.68
CA GLY A 151 12.70 -0.40 1.73
C GLY A 151 11.35 -0.82 1.17
N LEU A 152 10.69 -1.71 1.92
CA LEU A 152 9.34 -2.20 1.67
C LEU A 152 8.37 -1.58 2.69
N SER A 153 7.14 -1.24 2.27
CA SER A 153 6.06 -0.83 3.19
C SER A 153 6.38 0.45 3.96
N TYR A 154 6.47 0.38 5.29
CA TYR A 154 6.91 1.50 6.12
C TYR A 154 8.29 2.02 5.69
N ASP A 155 9.20 1.13 5.36
CA ASP A 155 10.56 1.46 4.94
C ASP A 155 10.52 2.17 3.56
N ALA A 156 9.47 1.95 2.75
CA ALA A 156 9.18 2.77 1.55
C ALA A 156 8.52 4.12 1.88
N HIS A 157 7.66 4.19 2.90
CA HIS A 157 7.08 5.46 3.36
C HIS A 157 8.15 6.43 3.87
N VAL A 158 9.12 5.96 4.65
CA VAL A 158 10.21 6.82 5.17
C VAL A 158 11.18 7.28 4.08
N GLN A 159 11.39 6.47 3.03
CA GLN A 159 12.14 6.88 1.84
C GLN A 159 11.50 8.09 1.14
N MET A 160 10.19 8.01 0.88
CA MET A 160 9.47 9.14 0.27
C MET A 160 9.43 10.35 1.22
N ALA A 161 9.27 10.11 2.52
CA ALA A 161 9.25 11.15 3.55
C ALA A 161 10.54 11.98 3.55
N LEU A 162 11.70 11.33 3.65
CA LEU A 162 12.99 12.03 3.68
C LEU A 162 13.27 12.73 2.35
N ALA A 163 12.90 12.13 1.22
CA ALA A 163 13.15 12.71 -0.09
C ALA A 163 12.34 13.98 -0.36
N CYS A 164 11.19 14.17 0.29
CA CYS A 164 10.45 15.44 0.26
C CYS A 164 11.28 16.64 0.74
N LEU A 165 12.29 16.39 1.58
CA LEU A 165 13.18 17.42 2.12
C LEU A 165 14.48 17.60 1.32
N ASN A 166 14.64 16.90 0.19
CA ASN A 166 15.83 16.96 -0.67
C ASN A 166 17.17 16.79 0.09
N PRO A 167 17.37 15.66 0.78
CA PRO A 167 18.53 15.48 1.64
C PRO A 167 19.83 15.36 0.84
N PRO A 168 20.98 15.75 1.44
CA PRO A 168 22.27 15.65 0.76
C PRO A 168 22.63 14.20 0.43
N GLY A 169 23.38 14.02 -0.66
CA GLY A 169 23.92 12.73 -1.08
C GLY A 169 22.92 11.72 -1.63
N LEU A 170 21.60 11.96 -1.54
CA LEU A 170 20.60 11.03 -2.09
C LEU A 170 20.73 10.96 -3.61
N ALA A 171 21.01 9.77 -4.13
CA ALA A 171 21.38 9.53 -5.52
C ALA A 171 20.43 8.59 -6.26
N CYS A 172 19.73 7.67 -5.58
CA CYS A 172 18.66 6.86 -6.16
C CYS A 172 17.79 6.20 -5.09
N MET A 173 16.59 5.73 -5.45
CA MET A 173 15.65 5.10 -4.51
C MET A 173 15.02 3.83 -5.08
N ALA A 174 14.91 2.79 -4.26
CA ALA A 174 14.15 1.58 -4.56
C ALA A 174 12.94 1.45 -3.60
N VAL A 175 11.78 1.89 -4.08
CA VAL A 175 10.55 2.04 -3.31
C VAL A 175 9.63 0.85 -3.58
N ASP A 176 9.42 0.00 -2.59
CA ASP A 176 8.62 -1.22 -2.71
C ASP A 176 7.33 -1.15 -1.86
N SER A 177 6.18 -1.29 -2.51
CA SER A 177 4.84 -1.41 -1.93
C SER A 177 4.60 -0.41 -0.79
N GLY A 178 4.74 0.88 -1.05
CA GLY A 178 4.62 1.95 -0.06
C GLY A 178 4.98 3.32 -0.65
N GLY A 179 5.37 4.26 0.21
CA GLY A 179 5.65 5.64 -0.19
C GLY A 179 4.36 6.45 -0.37
N PHE A 180 3.98 7.29 0.60
CA PHE A 180 2.70 8.02 0.52
C PHE A 180 2.78 9.25 -0.40
N SER A 181 2.01 9.27 -1.48
CA SER A 181 1.60 10.46 -2.22
C SER A 181 0.62 11.26 -1.36
N ASN A 182 -0.42 10.61 -0.86
CA ASN A 182 -1.43 11.15 0.04
C ASN A 182 -2.10 10.05 0.87
N ALA A 183 -1.74 9.97 2.15
CA ALA A 183 -2.25 8.97 3.08
C ALA A 183 -3.76 9.13 3.38
N PHE A 184 -4.33 10.32 3.11
CA PHE A 184 -5.76 10.59 3.29
C PHE A 184 -6.63 9.92 2.21
N THR A 185 -6.10 9.72 1.01
CA THR A 185 -6.82 9.11 -0.11
C THR A 185 -6.41 7.68 -0.38
N CYS A 186 -5.25 7.24 0.10
CA CYS A 186 -4.78 5.87 -0.01
C CYS A 186 -3.91 5.47 1.20
N GLY A 187 -4.27 4.39 1.88
CA GLY A 187 -3.39 3.66 2.79
C GLY A 187 -3.48 4.03 4.27
N ILE A 188 -3.99 5.19 4.68
CA ILE A 188 -4.53 5.39 6.04
C ILE A 188 -6.05 5.52 5.94
N ARG A 189 -6.50 6.32 4.96
CA ARG A 189 -7.89 6.47 4.58
C ARG A 189 -8.05 6.25 3.08
N GLN A 190 -9.27 5.95 2.67
CA GLN A 190 -9.69 5.95 1.27
C GLN A 190 -11.11 6.51 1.20
N GLY A 191 -11.35 7.43 0.26
CA GLY A 191 -12.67 8.05 0.12
C GLY A 191 -13.22 8.74 1.37
N GLY A 192 -12.35 9.10 2.33
CA GLY A 192 -12.73 9.66 3.63
C GLY A 192 -13.02 8.63 4.74
N ALA A 193 -13.13 7.33 4.43
CA ALA A 193 -13.25 6.27 5.43
C ALA A 193 -11.88 5.84 5.95
N LEU A 194 -11.78 5.42 7.22
CA LEU A 194 -10.54 4.89 7.79
C LEU A 194 -10.34 3.45 7.31
N GLU A 195 -9.13 3.10 6.86
CA GLU A 195 -8.77 1.69 6.67
C GLU A 195 -8.44 1.03 8.02
N MET A 196 -9.21 0.02 8.44
CA MET A 196 -9.04 -0.58 9.79
C MET A 196 -7.75 -1.38 9.96
N LYS A 197 -6.96 -1.56 8.89
CA LYS A 197 -5.60 -2.12 9.01
C LYS A 197 -4.72 -1.29 9.94
N GLN A 198 -5.06 -0.02 10.16
CA GLN A 198 -4.36 0.83 11.12
C GLN A 198 -4.53 0.31 12.55
N ALA A 199 -5.72 -0.20 12.88
CA ALA A 199 -6.04 -0.77 14.19
C ALA A 199 -5.34 -2.12 14.41
N THR A 200 -5.37 -3.02 13.43
CA THR A 200 -4.65 -4.31 13.50
C THR A 200 -3.13 -4.09 13.59
N TRP A 201 -2.58 -3.15 12.80
CA TRP A 201 -1.16 -2.80 12.88
C TRP A 201 -0.82 -2.22 14.26
N ALA A 202 -1.63 -1.30 14.78
CA ALA A 202 -1.41 -0.71 16.11
C ALA A 202 -1.41 -1.77 17.21
N TYR A 203 -2.41 -2.65 17.20
CA TYR A 203 -2.53 -3.76 18.14
C TYR A 203 -1.32 -4.69 18.11
N ASN A 204 -0.90 -5.12 16.93
CA ASN A 204 0.23 -6.03 16.77
C ASN A 204 1.55 -5.38 17.20
N ARG A 205 1.77 -4.11 16.83
CA ARG A 205 3.02 -3.41 17.14
C ARG A 205 3.12 -2.94 18.59
N ALA A 206 2.00 -2.67 19.27
CA ALA A 206 2.01 -2.38 20.70
C ALA A 206 2.55 -3.57 21.52
N MET A 207 2.34 -4.81 21.09
CA MET A 207 2.93 -6.01 21.72
C MET A 207 4.46 -6.09 21.53
N GLU A 208 5.00 -5.43 20.52
CA GLU A 208 6.43 -5.38 20.18
C GLU A 208 7.05 -4.03 20.55
N ALA A 209 6.34 -3.20 21.30
CA ALA A 209 6.80 -1.88 21.71
C ALA A 209 7.75 -1.95 22.91
N PRO A 210 8.63 -0.94 23.10
CA PRO A 210 9.51 -0.86 24.25
C PRO A 210 8.78 -0.98 25.60
N LEU A 211 7.56 -0.43 25.71
CA LEU A 211 6.72 -0.55 26.92
C LEU A 211 6.37 -2.02 27.23
N ALA A 212 5.88 -2.78 26.24
CA ALA A 212 5.55 -4.19 26.39
C ALA A 212 6.79 -5.07 26.64
N ALA A 213 7.93 -4.72 26.04
CA ALA A 213 9.20 -5.40 26.27
C ALA A 213 9.76 -5.16 27.70
N ALA A 214 9.55 -3.96 28.25
CA ALA A 214 10.02 -3.58 29.58
C ALA A 214 9.12 -4.12 30.72
N ASP A 215 7.81 -4.31 30.46
CA ASP A 215 6.85 -4.80 31.45
C ASP A 215 5.99 -5.96 30.90
N PRO A 216 6.26 -7.22 31.32
CA PRO A 216 5.47 -8.38 30.93
C PRO A 216 3.97 -8.28 31.29
N ALA A 217 3.59 -7.47 32.28
CA ALA A 217 2.18 -7.26 32.62
C ALA A 217 1.45 -6.46 31.52
N ILE A 218 2.12 -5.49 30.89
CA ILE A 218 1.58 -4.73 29.74
C ILE A 218 1.36 -5.68 28.56
N LEU A 219 2.37 -6.48 28.21
CA LEU A 219 2.24 -7.45 27.12
C LEU A 219 1.07 -8.41 27.36
N LYS A 220 0.97 -8.96 28.58
CA LYS A 220 -0.14 -9.85 28.95
C LYS A 220 -1.49 -9.15 28.90
N ALA A 221 -1.56 -7.87 29.26
CA ALA A 221 -2.79 -7.10 29.20
C ALA A 221 -3.25 -6.90 27.75
N ILE A 222 -2.34 -6.54 26.82
CA ILE A 222 -2.63 -6.44 25.40
C ILE A 222 -3.10 -7.79 24.85
N GLN A 223 -2.36 -8.87 25.13
CA GLN A 223 -2.70 -10.24 24.69
C GLN A 223 -4.06 -10.75 25.21
N SER A 224 -4.57 -10.16 26.30
CA SER A 224 -5.87 -10.52 26.86
C SER A 224 -7.05 -9.79 26.20
N GLU A 225 -6.78 -8.77 25.38
CA GLU A 225 -7.81 -8.11 24.58
C GLU A 225 -8.17 -8.99 23.37
N SER A 226 -9.45 -8.96 22.99
CA SER A 226 -9.93 -9.58 21.75
C SER A 226 -10.12 -8.50 20.70
N LEU A 227 -9.18 -8.36 19.76
CA LEU A 227 -9.29 -7.35 18.71
C LEU A 227 -10.57 -7.52 17.89
N ALA A 228 -10.96 -8.78 17.60
CA ALA A 228 -12.21 -9.11 16.92
C ALA A 228 -13.45 -8.59 17.67
N ASP A 229 -13.51 -8.77 19.00
CA ASP A 229 -14.62 -8.23 19.79
C ASP A 229 -14.60 -6.70 19.81
N TRP A 230 -13.43 -6.07 19.82
CA TRP A 230 -13.30 -4.62 19.77
C TRP A 230 -13.72 -4.01 18.43
N MET A 231 -13.49 -4.70 17.31
CA MET A 231 -13.91 -4.23 15.97
C MET A 231 -15.43 -3.99 15.90
N THR A 232 -16.22 -4.75 16.67
CA THR A 232 -17.70 -4.58 16.74
C THR A 232 -18.16 -3.60 17.82
N ARG A 233 -17.23 -2.98 18.57
CA ARG A 233 -17.52 -2.10 19.72
C ARG A 233 -16.98 -0.71 19.49
N THR A 234 -17.84 0.21 19.08
CA THR A 234 -17.54 1.64 18.93
C THR A 234 -18.26 2.48 20.00
N PRO A 235 -17.81 3.72 20.27
CA PRO A 235 -16.59 4.35 19.80
C PRO A 235 -15.36 3.88 20.59
N TRP A 236 -14.19 3.88 19.93
CA TRP A 236 -12.91 3.77 20.62
C TRP A 236 -12.48 5.18 21.06
N THR A 237 -12.02 5.28 22.30
CA THR A 237 -11.61 6.56 22.91
C THR A 237 -10.37 6.32 23.75
N ARG A 238 -9.59 7.36 24.06
CA ARG A 238 -8.39 7.23 24.89
C ARG A 238 -8.71 6.55 26.23
N GLY A 239 -7.95 5.51 26.57
CA GLY A 239 -8.19 4.64 27.74
C GLY A 239 -9.28 3.57 27.55
N ARG A 240 -9.96 3.53 26.41
CA ARG A 240 -11.03 2.58 26.05
C ARG A 240 -10.89 2.15 24.59
N SER A 241 -9.85 1.36 24.35
CA SER A 241 -9.52 0.73 23.08
C SER A 241 -8.72 -0.56 23.36
N PRO A 242 -8.55 -1.47 22.40
CA PRO A 242 -7.66 -2.64 22.55
C PRO A 242 -6.17 -2.26 22.66
N VAL A 243 -5.81 -1.01 22.31
CA VAL A 243 -4.42 -0.53 22.29
C VAL A 243 -4.08 0.44 23.42
N ARG A 244 -5.02 0.70 24.34
CA ARG A 244 -4.88 1.64 25.47
C ARG A 244 -3.67 1.41 26.39
N TRP A 245 -3.09 0.22 26.32
CA TRP A 245 -1.96 -0.20 27.13
C TRP A 245 -0.65 0.44 26.66
N ASP A 246 -0.63 0.98 25.45
CA ASP A 246 0.47 1.77 24.91
C ASP A 246 -0.08 3.13 24.41
N PRO A 247 0.17 4.23 25.14
CA PRO A 247 -0.36 5.55 24.81
C PRO A 247 0.10 6.11 23.45
N ASP A 248 1.30 5.75 22.99
CA ASP A 248 1.82 6.21 21.70
C ASP A 248 1.00 5.58 20.56
N TYR A 249 0.72 4.27 20.67
CA TYR A 249 -0.06 3.52 19.68
C TYR A 249 -1.55 3.85 19.71
N GLU A 250 -2.14 4.02 20.89
CA GLU A 250 -3.51 4.52 21.01
C GLU A 250 -3.64 5.94 20.47
N GLY A 251 -2.66 6.79 20.78
CA GLY A 251 -2.61 8.20 20.39
C GLY A 251 -2.67 8.38 18.88
N TYR A 252 -1.68 7.85 18.14
CA TYR A 252 -1.64 8.07 16.69
C TYR A 252 -2.83 7.38 15.98
N LEU A 253 -3.29 6.22 16.47
CA LEU A 253 -4.41 5.51 15.85
C LEU A 253 -5.67 6.36 15.92
N LEU A 254 -5.98 6.89 17.11
CA LEU A 254 -7.15 7.75 17.30
C LEU A 254 -7.00 9.08 16.57
N ASP A 255 -5.80 9.65 16.51
CA ASP A 255 -5.56 10.88 15.75
C ASP A 255 -5.82 10.64 14.24
N GLN A 256 -5.28 9.55 13.66
CA GLN A 256 -5.55 9.17 12.27
C GLN A 256 -7.04 8.87 12.02
N TRP A 257 -7.74 8.28 12.98
CA TRP A 257 -9.18 7.97 12.88
C TRP A 257 -10.09 9.18 13.06
N GLN A 258 -9.75 10.12 13.94
CA GLN A 258 -10.65 11.22 14.31
C GLN A 258 -10.36 12.51 13.53
N HIS A 259 -9.18 12.65 12.90
CA HIS A 259 -8.91 13.72 11.95
C HIS A 259 -9.52 13.38 10.56
N GLY A 260 -10.83 13.52 10.43
CA GLY A 260 -11.55 13.28 9.17
C GLY A 260 -11.35 14.36 8.10
N THR A 261 -11.00 15.59 8.46
CA THR A 261 -10.84 16.68 7.49
C THR A 261 -9.44 16.70 6.90
N PHE A 262 -9.30 16.86 5.57
CA PHE A 262 -8.01 17.01 4.90
C PHE A 262 -7.39 18.40 5.14
N ASP A 263 -6.87 18.60 6.35
CA ASP A 263 -6.31 19.85 6.86
C ASP A 263 -4.78 19.79 7.06
N ALA A 264 -4.24 20.68 7.90
CA ALA A 264 -2.82 20.74 8.24
C ALA A 264 -2.27 19.48 8.93
N PHE A 265 -3.13 18.63 9.52
CA PHE A 265 -2.71 17.34 10.04
C PHE A 265 -2.21 16.43 8.92
N TRP A 266 -2.96 16.34 7.82
CA TRP A 266 -2.65 15.47 6.68
C TRP A 266 -1.62 16.07 5.72
N LYS A 267 -1.57 17.41 5.62
CA LYS A 267 -0.62 18.13 4.76
C LYS A 267 0.78 18.24 5.36
N LYS A 268 1.33 17.11 5.82
CA LYS A 268 2.68 17.01 6.42
C LYS A 268 3.58 16.15 5.57
N THR A 269 4.88 16.45 5.64
CA THR A 269 5.94 15.55 5.22
C THR A 269 5.77 14.18 5.89
N GLY A 270 6.01 13.10 5.14
CA GLY A 270 5.82 11.72 5.59
C GLY A 270 4.48 11.08 5.22
N ILE A 271 3.39 11.85 5.15
CA ILE A 271 2.06 11.33 4.79
C ILE A 271 1.41 12.02 3.58
N TRP A 272 2.02 13.08 3.04
CA TRP A 272 1.53 13.78 1.85
C TRP A 272 2.66 14.24 0.93
N ALA A 273 3.39 13.31 0.31
CA ALA A 273 4.50 13.66 -0.60
C ALA A 273 4.05 14.45 -1.84
N ALA A 274 2.78 14.32 -2.27
CA ALA A 274 2.25 15.06 -3.41
C ALA A 274 2.30 16.58 -3.24
N GLY A 275 2.28 17.07 -1.99
CA GLY A 275 2.49 18.48 -1.67
C GLY A 275 3.94 18.96 -1.76
N TYR A 276 4.90 18.05 -1.96
CA TYR A 276 6.34 18.32 -1.89
C TYR A 276 7.11 17.77 -3.11
N TYR A 277 6.43 17.42 -4.21
CA TYR A 277 7.12 16.96 -5.42
C TYR A 277 8.04 18.03 -6.05
N GLU A 278 7.75 19.31 -5.81
CA GLU A 278 8.59 20.43 -6.28
C GLU A 278 9.97 20.45 -5.62
N THR A 279 10.07 20.06 -4.35
CA THR A 279 11.34 19.97 -3.62
C THR A 279 12.01 18.63 -3.80
N PHE A 280 11.34 17.64 -4.38
CA PHE A 280 11.85 16.28 -4.51
C PHE A 280 13.11 16.23 -5.39
N PRO A 281 14.16 15.46 -5.00
CA PRO A 281 15.39 15.36 -5.77
C PRO A 281 15.15 14.82 -7.17
N LYS A 282 16.01 15.22 -8.11
CA LYS A 282 16.01 14.73 -9.49
C LYS A 282 16.94 13.53 -9.58
N ILE A 283 16.42 12.38 -9.14
CA ILE A 283 17.18 11.14 -9.01
C ILE A 283 16.41 9.95 -9.59
N PRO A 284 17.12 8.91 -10.05
CA PRO A 284 16.51 7.64 -10.42
C PRO A 284 15.65 7.03 -9.31
N ILE A 285 14.44 6.57 -9.65
CA ILE A 285 13.57 5.86 -8.71
C ILE A 285 12.95 4.64 -9.39
N VAL A 286 13.04 3.49 -8.75
CA VAL A 286 12.16 2.35 -9.07
C VAL A 286 11.00 2.32 -8.07
N PHE A 287 9.80 2.32 -8.62
CA PHE A 287 8.55 2.11 -7.90
C PHE A 287 8.08 0.68 -8.18
N MET A 288 7.88 -0.10 -7.13
CA MET A 288 7.27 -1.42 -7.21
C MET A 288 6.03 -1.47 -6.32
N SER A 289 4.96 -2.10 -6.79
CA SER A 289 3.79 -2.44 -5.98
C SER A 289 3.04 -3.62 -6.59
N SER A 290 1.83 -3.90 -6.10
CA SER A 290 1.06 -5.08 -6.48
C SER A 290 -0.42 -4.75 -6.62
N TRP A 291 -1.17 -5.40 -7.52
CA TRP A 291 -2.60 -5.12 -7.73
C TRP A 291 -3.48 -5.43 -6.53
N TYR A 292 -3.11 -6.40 -5.69
CA TYR A 292 -3.77 -6.68 -4.40
C TYR A 292 -3.02 -6.05 -3.23
N ASP A 293 -2.31 -4.94 -3.48
CA ASP A 293 -1.70 -4.13 -2.44
C ASP A 293 -2.51 -2.85 -2.19
N VAL A 294 -2.57 -2.44 -0.93
CA VAL A 294 -3.30 -1.24 -0.53
C VAL A 294 -2.63 0.07 -0.98
N TYR A 295 -1.38 0.01 -1.46
CA TYR A 295 -0.62 1.15 -1.90
C TYR A 295 -0.57 1.29 -3.43
N VAL A 296 -1.42 0.59 -4.20
CA VAL A 296 -1.51 0.73 -5.67
C VAL A 296 -1.62 2.21 -6.06
N GLN A 297 -2.61 2.92 -5.52
CA GLN A 297 -2.88 4.30 -5.90
C GLN A 297 -1.67 5.20 -5.60
N THR A 298 -1.08 5.08 -4.41
CA THR A 298 0.05 5.93 -4.02
C THR A 298 1.31 5.67 -4.85
N THR A 299 1.59 4.42 -5.22
CA THR A 299 2.70 4.08 -6.12
C THR A 299 2.52 4.73 -7.48
N LEU A 300 1.31 4.64 -8.06
CA LEU A 300 1.00 5.20 -9.37
C LEU A 300 0.98 6.74 -9.35
N GLU A 301 0.44 7.35 -8.30
CA GLU A 301 0.44 8.80 -8.12
C GLU A 301 1.86 9.36 -7.96
N ASN A 302 2.74 8.69 -7.20
CA ASN A 302 4.15 9.08 -7.10
C ASN A 302 4.86 8.99 -8.45
N TYR A 303 4.66 7.90 -9.19
CA TYR A 303 5.22 7.76 -10.53
C TYR A 303 4.75 8.90 -11.46
N MET A 304 3.44 9.15 -11.51
CA MET A 304 2.86 10.21 -12.34
C MET A 304 3.27 11.62 -11.90
N GLY A 305 3.39 11.87 -10.60
CA GLY A 305 3.75 13.17 -10.04
C GLY A 305 5.23 13.52 -10.18
N LEU A 306 6.10 12.51 -10.30
CA LEU A 306 7.54 12.69 -10.42
C LEU A 306 8.08 12.48 -11.84
N LYS A 307 7.32 11.88 -12.77
CA LYS A 307 7.78 11.67 -14.17
C LYS A 307 7.91 12.97 -14.96
N GLY A 308 8.54 12.89 -16.13
CA GLY A 308 8.63 13.99 -17.10
C GLY A 308 9.93 14.81 -17.06
N LEU A 309 10.87 14.44 -16.19
CA LEU A 309 12.21 15.02 -16.14
C LEU A 309 13.24 14.01 -16.69
N ALA A 310 13.99 14.40 -17.72
CA ALA A 310 14.97 13.52 -18.36
C ALA A 310 16.13 13.09 -17.43
N ASP A 311 16.42 13.91 -16.41
CA ASP A 311 17.38 13.64 -15.34
C ASP A 311 16.78 12.84 -14.16
N ARG A 312 15.51 12.41 -14.27
CA ARG A 312 14.82 11.56 -13.28
C ARG A 312 14.26 10.30 -13.96
N PRO A 313 15.10 9.30 -14.26
CA PRO A 313 14.63 8.05 -14.86
C PRO A 313 13.78 7.28 -13.84
N LEU A 314 12.57 6.91 -14.25
CA LEU A 314 11.62 6.19 -13.40
C LEU A 314 11.33 4.81 -13.98
N THR A 315 11.28 3.81 -13.10
CA THR A 315 10.81 2.45 -13.43
C THR A 315 9.58 2.14 -12.59
N LEU A 316 8.58 1.50 -13.20
CA LEU A 316 7.37 1.06 -12.50
C LEU A 316 7.19 -0.45 -12.69
N ILE A 317 7.00 -1.18 -11.60
CA ILE A 317 6.79 -2.63 -11.58
C ILE A 317 5.52 -2.95 -10.80
N MET A 318 4.51 -3.53 -11.44
CA MET A 318 3.23 -3.88 -10.82
C MET A 318 2.91 -5.36 -11.04
N GLY A 319 2.94 -6.17 -9.99
CA GLY A 319 2.62 -7.60 -10.04
C GLY A 319 1.24 -7.96 -9.47
N PRO A 320 0.79 -9.22 -9.57
CA PRO A 320 -0.51 -9.68 -9.07
C PRO A 320 -0.48 -10.06 -7.58
N TRP A 321 0.48 -9.52 -6.82
CA TRP A 321 0.80 -10.00 -5.48
C TRP A 321 -0.06 -9.37 -4.40
N THR A 322 -0.03 -9.99 -3.22
CA THR A 322 -0.28 -9.28 -1.97
C THR A 322 1.00 -8.59 -1.49
N HIS A 323 0.84 -7.62 -0.59
CA HIS A 323 1.90 -6.76 -0.06
C HIS A 323 3.30 -7.40 0.04
N GLY A 324 4.22 -7.00 -0.84
CA GLY A 324 5.63 -7.43 -0.85
C GLY A 324 5.90 -8.90 -1.24
N ASN A 325 4.88 -9.70 -1.58
CA ASN A 325 5.01 -11.14 -1.82
C ASN A 325 5.37 -11.51 -3.28
N ARG A 326 6.35 -10.81 -3.86
CA ARG A 326 6.73 -10.89 -5.29
C ARG A 326 7.30 -12.22 -5.81
N SER A 327 7.63 -13.14 -4.91
CA SER A 327 8.22 -14.45 -5.23
C SER A 327 7.23 -15.61 -5.07
N ARG A 328 5.93 -15.30 -5.01
CA ARG A 328 4.83 -16.27 -4.96
C ARG A 328 3.84 -16.00 -6.08
N ARG A 329 3.03 -17.01 -6.39
CA ARG A 329 2.01 -16.96 -7.45
C ARG A 329 0.57 -17.13 -6.97
N VAL A 330 0.36 -17.56 -5.73
CA VAL A 330 -0.96 -17.80 -5.16
C VAL A 330 -1.29 -16.72 -4.14
N PHE A 331 -2.43 -16.04 -4.32
CA PHE A 331 -2.91 -15.02 -3.40
C PHE A 331 -4.42 -15.13 -3.21
N GLY A 332 -4.83 -15.40 -1.97
CA GLY A 332 -6.16 -15.90 -1.68
C GLY A 332 -6.35 -17.32 -2.21
N ASP A 333 -7.48 -17.56 -2.87
CA ASP A 333 -7.80 -18.89 -3.42
C ASP A 333 -7.40 -19.03 -4.90
N VAL A 334 -6.56 -18.13 -5.41
CA VAL A 334 -6.29 -17.97 -6.84
C VAL A 334 -4.79 -18.11 -7.12
N ASP A 335 -4.46 -18.91 -8.14
CA ASP A 335 -3.12 -19.04 -8.72
C ASP A 335 -3.04 -18.17 -9.99
N PHE A 336 -2.10 -17.22 -9.99
CA PHE A 336 -1.82 -16.32 -11.12
C PHE A 336 -0.83 -16.92 -12.13
N GLY A 337 -0.48 -18.20 -11.97
CA GLY A 337 0.39 -18.95 -12.87
C GLY A 337 1.87 -18.81 -12.55
N PRO A 338 2.73 -19.67 -13.12
CA PRO A 338 4.17 -19.69 -12.84
C PRO A 338 4.90 -18.39 -13.23
N ASN A 339 4.32 -17.60 -14.14
CA ASN A 339 4.90 -16.33 -14.59
C ASN A 339 4.52 -15.16 -13.67
N ALA A 340 3.71 -15.37 -12.63
CA ALA A 340 3.29 -14.31 -11.71
C ALA A 340 4.44 -13.75 -10.87
N THR A 341 5.52 -14.49 -10.67
CA THR A 341 6.66 -14.03 -9.86
C THR A 341 7.43 -12.92 -10.56
N LEU A 342 8.08 -12.06 -9.78
CA LEU A 342 9.12 -11.18 -10.29
C LEU A 342 10.32 -12.02 -10.77
N ASP A 343 10.67 -13.02 -9.95
CA ASP A 343 11.83 -13.88 -10.13
C ASP A 343 11.73 -14.69 -11.43
N GLY A 344 12.81 -14.66 -12.21
CA GLY A 344 12.93 -15.29 -13.53
C GLY A 344 12.10 -14.62 -14.62
N GLN A 345 11.29 -13.61 -14.29
CA GLN A 345 10.42 -12.91 -15.22
C GLN A 345 10.94 -11.52 -15.48
N VAL A 346 10.88 -10.60 -14.51
CA VAL A 346 11.37 -9.21 -14.65
C VAL A 346 12.89 -9.16 -14.57
N ASP A 347 13.46 -9.89 -13.61
CA ASP A 347 14.89 -10.16 -13.45
C ASP A 347 15.05 -11.53 -12.76
N GLN A 348 16.28 -11.97 -12.51
CA GLN A 348 16.55 -13.22 -11.79
C GLN A 348 15.81 -13.27 -10.44
N ASP A 349 15.95 -12.21 -9.65
CA ASP A 349 15.19 -11.96 -8.43
C ASP A 349 15.28 -10.48 -8.03
N TRP A 350 14.55 -10.09 -6.98
CA TRP A 350 14.51 -8.70 -6.52
C TRP A 350 15.84 -8.18 -5.98
N LEU A 351 16.67 -9.04 -5.38
CA LEU A 351 18.00 -8.62 -4.92
C LEU A 351 18.90 -8.32 -6.12
N THR A 352 18.89 -9.18 -7.12
CA THR A 352 19.64 -9.01 -8.37
C THR A 352 19.24 -7.73 -9.08
N PHE A 353 17.93 -7.47 -9.22
CA PHE A 353 17.43 -6.22 -9.79
C PHE A 353 17.97 -5.00 -9.04
N ARG A 354 17.83 -4.97 -7.70
CA ARG A 354 18.32 -3.84 -6.88
C ARG A 354 19.83 -3.66 -6.97
N LEU A 355 20.61 -4.73 -7.01
CA LEU A 355 22.06 -4.66 -7.17
C LEU A 355 22.47 -4.02 -8.50
N LYS A 356 21.82 -4.39 -9.61
CA LYS A 356 22.03 -3.76 -10.91
C LYS A 356 21.63 -2.28 -10.89
N PHE A 357 20.50 -1.96 -10.25
CA PHE A 357 20.01 -0.59 -10.11
C PHE A 357 21.00 0.28 -9.34
N PHE A 358 21.47 -0.18 -8.18
CA PHE A 358 22.47 0.52 -7.40
C PHE A 358 23.82 0.61 -8.13
N ALA A 359 24.25 -0.44 -8.83
CA ALA A 359 25.51 -0.41 -9.55
C ALA A 359 25.49 0.67 -10.64
N ARG A 360 24.37 0.78 -11.35
CA ARG A 360 24.19 1.79 -12.38
C ARG A 360 24.24 3.21 -11.82
N TRP A 361 23.54 3.49 -10.73
CA TRP A 361 23.34 4.86 -10.25
C TRP A 361 24.31 5.32 -9.16
N LEU A 362 24.88 4.39 -8.39
CA LEU A 362 25.83 4.69 -7.33
C LEU A 362 27.30 4.45 -7.73
N LYS A 363 27.56 3.58 -8.73
CA LYS A 363 28.91 3.23 -9.20
C LYS A 363 29.17 3.62 -10.67
N ASP A 364 28.18 4.20 -11.36
CA ASP A 364 28.24 4.55 -12.79
C ASP A 364 28.55 3.32 -13.69
N GLU A 365 28.18 2.11 -13.26
CA GLU A 365 28.41 0.89 -14.04
C GLU A 365 27.41 0.79 -15.21
N HIS A 366 27.91 0.40 -16.39
CA HIS A 366 27.07 0.17 -17.56
C HIS A 366 26.36 -1.18 -17.47
N VAL A 367 25.33 -1.24 -16.63
CA VAL A 367 24.48 -2.42 -16.45
C VAL A 367 23.14 -2.16 -17.13
N SER A 368 22.71 -3.12 -17.96
CA SER A 368 21.36 -3.08 -18.53
C SER A 368 20.35 -3.38 -17.43
N LEU A 369 19.57 -2.37 -17.05
CA LEU A 369 18.26 -2.59 -16.47
C LEU A 369 17.36 -2.88 -17.66
N ARG A 370 16.63 -4.00 -17.66
CA ARG A 370 15.64 -4.33 -18.70
C ARG A 370 14.90 -3.02 -19.04
N ASP A 371 15.06 -2.56 -20.29
CA ASP A 371 14.90 -1.17 -20.74
C ASP A 371 13.95 -0.36 -19.85
N GLU A 372 14.35 0.80 -19.36
CA GLU A 372 13.58 1.73 -18.51
C GLU A 372 12.11 1.85 -18.95
N ARG A 373 11.26 0.94 -18.45
CA ARG A 373 9.89 0.73 -18.89
C ARG A 373 8.99 0.49 -17.69
N VAL A 374 7.70 0.54 -17.98
CA VAL A 374 6.66 0.15 -17.05
C VAL A 374 6.39 -1.34 -17.26
N HIS A 375 6.69 -2.15 -16.25
CA HIS A 375 6.42 -3.59 -16.23
C HIS A 375 5.11 -3.85 -15.47
N LEU A 376 4.10 -4.36 -16.16
CA LEU A 376 2.80 -4.65 -15.59
C LEU A 376 2.52 -6.13 -15.74
N PHE A 377 2.02 -6.78 -14.71
CA PHE A 377 1.46 -8.12 -14.85
C PHE A 377 -0.01 -7.99 -15.25
N ALA A 378 -0.34 -8.44 -16.47
CA ALA A 378 -1.71 -8.59 -16.91
C ALA A 378 -2.26 -9.91 -16.37
N MET A 379 -3.16 -9.81 -15.39
CA MET A 379 -3.84 -10.95 -14.78
C MET A 379 -4.83 -11.56 -15.78
N GLY A 380 -5.08 -12.87 -15.71
CA GLY A 380 -6.11 -13.55 -16.51
C GLY A 380 -5.54 -14.36 -17.67
N GLY A 381 -6.43 -15.07 -18.38
CA GLY A 381 -6.06 -15.96 -19.50
C GLY A 381 -5.61 -17.36 -19.11
N GLY A 382 -5.63 -17.69 -17.81
CA GLY A 382 -5.55 -19.07 -17.30
C GLY A 382 -6.78 -19.90 -17.67
N SER A 383 -6.77 -21.18 -17.28
CA SER A 383 -7.82 -22.13 -17.68
C SER A 383 -9.18 -21.90 -17.01
N GLY A 384 -9.23 -21.14 -15.90
CA GLY A 384 -10.43 -21.02 -15.05
C GLY A 384 -10.83 -22.32 -14.37
N ARG A 385 -9.95 -23.33 -14.39
CA ARG A 385 -10.13 -24.63 -13.72
C ARG A 385 -9.39 -24.62 -12.39
N ARG A 386 -9.66 -25.63 -11.57
CA ARG A 386 -8.98 -25.83 -10.30
C ARG A 386 -7.61 -26.46 -10.54
N THR A 387 -6.57 -25.87 -9.98
CA THR A 387 -5.22 -26.45 -9.99
C THR A 387 -5.15 -27.72 -9.13
N ALA A 388 -4.06 -28.47 -9.25
CA ALA A 388 -3.83 -29.64 -8.40
C ALA A 388 -3.78 -29.29 -6.90
N GLU A 389 -3.37 -28.06 -6.57
CA GLU A 389 -3.32 -27.52 -5.21
C GLU A 389 -4.67 -26.96 -4.73
N GLY A 390 -5.70 -26.95 -5.58
CA GLY A 390 -7.06 -26.58 -5.20
C GLY A 390 -7.45 -25.11 -5.47
N HIS A 391 -6.56 -24.32 -6.08
CA HIS A 391 -6.77 -22.90 -6.38
C HIS A 391 -7.43 -22.70 -7.75
N LEU A 392 -8.10 -21.56 -7.96
CA LEU A 392 -8.54 -21.16 -9.29
C LEU A 392 -7.33 -20.77 -10.14
N ASP A 393 -7.16 -21.39 -11.31
CA ASP A 393 -6.15 -21.01 -12.30
C ASP A 393 -6.61 -19.77 -13.07
N HIS A 394 -6.27 -18.59 -12.56
CA HIS A 394 -6.54 -17.32 -13.20
C HIS A 394 -5.46 -16.97 -14.23
N GLY A 395 -4.21 -17.35 -13.96
CA GLY A 395 -3.08 -17.12 -14.87
C GLY A 395 -2.72 -15.64 -15.05
N GLY A 396 -1.94 -15.38 -16.10
CA GLY A 396 -1.51 -14.04 -16.48
C GLY A 396 -0.12 -14.02 -17.13
N GLN A 397 0.30 -12.83 -17.53
CA GLN A 397 1.58 -12.61 -18.18
C GLN A 397 2.13 -11.19 -17.93
N TRP A 398 3.45 -11.07 -17.93
CA TRP A 398 4.10 -9.76 -17.92
C TRP A 398 4.00 -9.08 -19.27
N ILE A 399 3.61 -7.81 -19.24
CA ILE A 399 3.63 -6.89 -20.38
C ILE A 399 4.56 -5.72 -20.06
N GLU A 400 5.17 -5.18 -21.11
CA GLU A 400 5.94 -3.94 -21.04
C GLU A 400 5.22 -2.86 -21.82
N VAL A 401 5.08 -1.69 -21.20
CA VAL A 401 4.47 -0.52 -21.82
C VAL A 401 5.39 0.69 -21.67
N ALA A 402 5.19 1.70 -22.52
CA ALA A 402 6.06 2.86 -22.56
C ALA A 402 5.90 3.78 -21.34
N ASP A 403 4.69 3.85 -20.75
CA ASP A 403 4.37 4.77 -19.66
C ASP A 403 3.13 4.30 -18.88
N TRP A 404 2.86 4.94 -17.75
CA TRP A 404 1.61 4.83 -17.00
C TRP A 404 0.93 6.21 -16.86
N PRO A 405 -0.39 6.33 -17.08
CA PRO A 405 -1.31 5.30 -17.60
C PRO A 405 -0.91 4.79 -18.98
N VAL A 406 -1.36 3.59 -19.35
CA VAL A 406 -0.98 2.92 -20.60
C VAL A 406 -1.40 3.78 -21.80
N PRO A 407 -0.47 4.31 -22.61
CA PRO A 407 -0.80 5.26 -23.69
C PRO A 407 -1.70 4.67 -24.78
N GLU A 408 -1.59 3.37 -25.02
CA GLU A 408 -2.36 2.64 -26.03
C GLU A 408 -3.75 2.22 -25.55
N ALA A 409 -4.09 2.47 -24.28
CA ALA A 409 -5.39 2.11 -23.75
C ALA A 409 -6.48 3.12 -24.16
N GLU A 410 -7.63 2.59 -24.57
CA GLU A 410 -8.80 3.35 -25.01
C GLU A 410 -9.87 3.42 -23.91
N PRO A 411 -10.59 4.53 -23.74
CA PRO A 411 -11.62 4.63 -22.72
C PRO A 411 -12.82 3.72 -23.04
N LEU A 412 -13.31 3.02 -22.01
CA LEU A 412 -14.57 2.28 -22.03
C LEU A 412 -15.49 2.81 -20.93
N HIS A 413 -16.70 3.19 -21.32
CA HIS A 413 -17.74 3.64 -20.40
C HIS A 413 -18.87 2.62 -20.36
N LEU A 414 -19.19 2.14 -19.17
CA LEU A 414 -20.32 1.25 -18.91
C LEU A 414 -21.24 1.88 -17.88
N HIS A 415 -22.55 1.84 -18.13
CA HIS A 415 -23.55 2.43 -17.24
C HIS A 415 -24.36 1.33 -16.55
N PRO A 416 -24.58 1.40 -15.22
CA PRO A 416 -25.54 0.55 -14.54
C PRO A 416 -26.98 0.87 -15.01
N ARG A 417 -27.79 -0.18 -15.19
CA ARG A 417 -29.15 -0.09 -15.74
C ARG A 417 -30.21 -0.64 -14.78
N PRO A 418 -31.50 -0.25 -14.91
CA PRO A 418 -32.55 -0.65 -13.98
C PRO A 418 -32.79 -2.17 -13.90
N ASP A 419 -32.37 -2.92 -14.92
CA ASP A 419 -32.46 -4.37 -15.03
C ASP A 419 -31.23 -5.11 -14.49
N MET A 420 -30.35 -4.41 -13.74
CA MET A 420 -29.11 -4.93 -13.19
C MET A 420 -28.08 -5.36 -14.26
N THR A 421 -28.12 -4.74 -15.44
CA THR A 421 -27.09 -4.91 -16.48
C THR A 421 -26.12 -3.73 -16.55
N LEU A 422 -24.94 -3.95 -17.14
CA LEU A 422 -23.99 -2.92 -17.56
C LEU A 422 -24.05 -2.72 -19.07
N GLY A 423 -24.16 -1.47 -19.53
CA GLY A 423 -24.18 -1.16 -20.95
C GLY A 423 -24.38 0.32 -21.26
N ALA A 424 -25.13 0.62 -22.33
CA ALA A 424 -25.51 1.98 -22.68
C ALA A 424 -26.38 2.65 -21.58
N PRO A 425 -26.29 3.97 -21.41
CA PRO A 425 -27.02 4.68 -20.35
C PRO A 425 -28.53 4.52 -20.50
N GLN A 426 -29.20 4.28 -19.37
CA GLN A 426 -30.65 4.21 -19.28
C GLN A 426 -31.10 4.84 -17.96
N ASP A 427 -32.00 5.81 -18.05
CA ASP A 427 -32.55 6.49 -16.88
C ASP A 427 -33.34 5.52 -15.99
N GLY A 428 -33.21 5.71 -14.69
CA GLY A 428 -33.95 4.96 -13.70
C GLY A 428 -33.42 5.19 -12.30
N VAL A 429 -33.99 4.49 -11.33
CA VAL A 429 -33.62 4.64 -9.92
C VAL A 429 -33.65 3.27 -9.26
N LEU A 430 -32.64 2.97 -8.46
CA LEU A 430 -32.58 1.79 -7.61
C LEU A 430 -32.29 2.21 -6.17
N SER A 431 -33.02 1.65 -5.21
CA SER A 431 -32.81 1.91 -3.79
C SER A 431 -32.54 0.62 -3.03
N TYR A 432 -31.70 0.72 -2.00
CA TYR A 432 -31.47 -0.33 -1.01
C TYR A 432 -31.35 0.28 0.38
N THR A 433 -31.43 -0.55 1.41
CA THR A 433 -31.25 -0.13 2.81
C THR A 433 -29.92 -0.66 3.31
N TYR A 434 -29.05 0.24 3.76
CA TYR A 434 -27.84 -0.10 4.49
C TYR A 434 -28.10 -0.03 5.99
N ASP A 435 -27.80 -1.10 6.72
CA ASP A 435 -27.85 -1.16 8.17
C ASP A 435 -26.44 -1.29 8.77
N PRO A 436 -25.96 -0.31 9.58
CA PRO A 436 -24.64 -0.37 10.20
C PRO A 436 -24.40 -1.58 11.11
N VAL A 437 -25.45 -2.28 11.57
CA VAL A 437 -25.31 -3.49 12.40
C VAL A 437 -25.12 -4.78 11.60
N ASP A 438 -25.36 -4.73 10.28
CA ASP A 438 -25.16 -5.84 9.34
C ASP A 438 -24.40 -5.31 8.10
N PRO A 439 -23.14 -4.85 8.27
CA PRO A 439 -22.35 -4.37 7.15
C PRO A 439 -21.95 -5.52 6.22
N VAL A 440 -21.79 -5.23 4.93
CA VAL A 440 -21.24 -6.15 3.94
C VAL A 440 -19.82 -6.54 4.35
N PRO A 441 -19.52 -7.85 4.51
CA PRO A 441 -18.21 -8.29 4.95
C PRO A 441 -17.15 -8.08 3.86
N THR A 442 -15.92 -7.78 4.28
CA THR A 442 -14.74 -7.78 3.42
C THR A 442 -14.33 -9.20 3.10
N ILE A 443 -14.28 -9.51 1.81
CA ILE A 443 -13.80 -10.79 1.27
C ILE A 443 -12.69 -10.47 0.27
N GLY A 444 -11.44 -10.50 0.74
CA GLY A 444 -10.27 -10.24 -0.10
C GLY A 444 -10.10 -8.80 -0.54
N GLY A 445 -9.47 -8.66 -1.70
CA GLY A 445 -9.10 -7.38 -2.30
C GLY A 445 -7.72 -6.90 -1.85
N ALA A 446 -7.44 -5.64 -2.15
CA ALA A 446 -6.18 -4.99 -1.83
C ALA A 446 -6.07 -4.65 -0.34
N LEU A 447 -5.34 -5.48 0.43
CA LEU A 447 -5.18 -5.36 1.88
C LEU A 447 -3.74 -5.64 2.31
N THR A 448 -3.35 -5.07 3.44
CA THR A 448 -2.11 -5.41 4.16
C THR A 448 -2.33 -5.26 5.65
N SER A 449 -1.50 -5.91 6.46
CA SER A 449 -1.52 -5.80 7.93
C SER A 449 -2.88 -6.11 8.56
N GLY A 450 -3.77 -6.84 7.87
CA GLY A 450 -5.13 -7.13 8.34
C GLY A 450 -5.21 -8.26 9.36
N GLU A 451 -4.16 -9.09 9.48
CA GLU A 451 -4.10 -10.20 10.41
C GLU A 451 -4.21 -9.72 11.88
N PRO A 452 -4.96 -10.43 12.73
CA PRO A 452 -5.68 -11.69 12.46
C PRO A 452 -7.14 -11.53 12.00
N ILE A 453 -7.57 -10.33 11.59
CA ILE A 453 -8.99 -10.01 11.38
C ILE A 453 -9.41 -10.23 9.93
N PHE A 454 -8.57 -9.87 8.95
CA PHE A 454 -8.89 -9.98 7.55
C PHE A 454 -7.64 -10.20 6.70
N GLU A 455 -7.81 -10.94 5.60
CA GLU A 455 -6.75 -11.31 4.67
C GLU A 455 -7.00 -10.72 3.27
N GLY A 456 -5.91 -10.33 2.59
CA GLY A 456 -5.95 -9.78 1.23
C GLY A 456 -5.70 -10.83 0.16
N GLY A 457 -6.00 -10.48 -1.10
CA GLY A 457 -5.85 -11.35 -2.25
C GLY A 457 -7.14 -11.58 -3.02
N ALA A 458 -7.09 -12.47 -4.01
CA ALA A 458 -8.23 -12.77 -4.86
C ALA A 458 -9.05 -13.92 -4.28
N PHE A 459 -10.36 -13.67 -4.11
CA PHE A 459 -11.29 -14.62 -3.51
C PHE A 459 -12.65 -14.55 -4.20
N ASP A 460 -13.35 -15.67 -4.17
CA ASP A 460 -14.75 -15.75 -4.55
C ASP A 460 -15.58 -14.84 -3.63
N GLN A 461 -16.49 -14.06 -4.21
CA GLN A 461 -17.39 -13.17 -3.46
C GLN A 461 -18.58 -13.93 -2.86
N THR A 462 -18.26 -15.03 -2.18
CA THR A 462 -19.15 -15.90 -1.42
C THR A 462 -18.75 -15.88 0.04
N GLU A 463 -19.71 -15.65 0.93
CA GLU A 463 -19.44 -15.62 2.37
C GLU A 463 -18.81 -16.95 2.82
N ASP A 464 -17.74 -16.84 3.60
CA ASP A 464 -17.03 -17.96 4.22
C ASP A 464 -16.74 -17.61 5.68
N ALA A 465 -16.81 -18.61 6.56
CA ALA A 465 -16.62 -18.43 8.00
C ALA A 465 -15.20 -17.96 8.38
N ARG A 466 -14.22 -18.06 7.47
CA ARG A 466 -12.87 -17.51 7.68
C ARG A 466 -12.84 -15.98 7.67
N PHE A 467 -13.81 -15.33 7.02
CA PHE A 467 -13.83 -13.87 6.91
C PHE A 467 -14.66 -13.25 8.04
N PHE A 468 -14.08 -12.25 8.68
CA PHE A 468 -14.74 -11.50 9.74
C PHE A 468 -16.00 -10.80 9.22
N GLY A 469 -17.10 -10.94 9.95
CA GLY A 469 -18.40 -10.33 9.61
C GLY A 469 -19.29 -11.20 8.72
N CYS A 470 -18.81 -12.31 8.14
CA CYS A 470 -19.66 -13.26 7.44
C CYS A 470 -20.62 -13.96 8.42
N THR A 471 -21.91 -13.93 8.12
CA THR A 471 -22.97 -14.49 8.96
C THR A 471 -23.77 -15.58 8.25
N THR A 472 -23.62 -15.69 6.93
CA THR A 472 -24.32 -16.66 6.09
C THR A 472 -23.39 -17.43 5.15
N PRO A 473 -22.44 -18.24 5.67
CA PRO A 473 -21.48 -18.96 4.84
C PRO A 473 -22.13 -19.78 3.71
N GLY A 474 -21.60 -19.64 2.49
CA GLY A 474 -22.07 -20.29 1.27
C GLY A 474 -23.07 -19.46 0.43
N LEU A 475 -23.57 -18.33 0.95
CA LEU A 475 -24.33 -17.37 0.17
C LEU A 475 -23.40 -16.35 -0.51
N PRO A 476 -23.62 -16.06 -1.81
CA PRO A 476 -22.85 -15.05 -2.52
C PRO A 476 -23.27 -13.64 -2.08
N LEU A 477 -22.36 -12.67 -2.10
CA LEU A 477 -22.66 -11.30 -1.68
C LEU A 477 -23.78 -10.66 -2.51
N ILE A 478 -23.97 -11.07 -3.78
CA ILE A 478 -25.10 -10.66 -4.64
C ILE A 478 -26.47 -11.10 -4.09
N ALA A 479 -26.52 -12.05 -3.16
CA ALA A 479 -27.77 -12.44 -2.50
C ALA A 479 -28.20 -11.46 -1.39
N ARG A 480 -27.31 -10.57 -0.96
CA ARG A 480 -27.63 -9.55 0.03
C ARG A 480 -28.48 -8.44 -0.60
N ARG A 481 -29.41 -7.89 0.19
CA ARG A 481 -30.35 -6.85 -0.28
C ARG A 481 -29.74 -5.45 -0.33
N ASP A 482 -28.59 -5.27 0.32
CA ASP A 482 -27.82 -4.03 0.39
C ASP A 482 -26.64 -4.02 -0.60
N VAL A 483 -26.62 -4.95 -1.56
CA VAL A 483 -25.65 -5.03 -2.65
C VAL A 483 -26.39 -4.98 -3.99
N LEU A 484 -26.16 -3.93 -4.77
CA LEU A 484 -26.63 -3.84 -6.15
C LEU A 484 -25.53 -4.35 -7.08
N SER A 485 -25.78 -5.45 -7.80
CA SER A 485 -24.80 -6.06 -8.71
C SER A 485 -25.23 -5.89 -10.16
N PHE A 486 -24.42 -5.19 -10.94
CA PHE A 486 -24.64 -4.95 -12.36
C PHE A 486 -23.67 -5.78 -13.20
N GLU A 487 -24.18 -6.54 -14.16
CA GLU A 487 -23.35 -7.45 -14.98
C GLU A 487 -23.45 -7.14 -16.47
N THR A 488 -22.35 -7.30 -17.19
CA THR A 488 -22.42 -7.45 -18.65
C THR A 488 -23.11 -8.78 -19.02
N PRO A 489 -23.63 -8.93 -20.25
CA PRO A 489 -23.75 -10.26 -20.86
C PRO A 489 -22.41 -11.02 -20.81
N PRO A 490 -22.42 -12.36 -20.99
CA PRO A 490 -21.17 -13.08 -21.20
C PRO A 490 -20.41 -12.42 -22.36
N LEU A 491 -19.15 -12.10 -22.13
CA LEU A 491 -18.35 -11.36 -23.10
C LEU A 491 -18.18 -12.18 -24.38
N GLU A 492 -18.44 -11.55 -25.53
CA GLU A 492 -18.30 -12.22 -26.84
C GLU A 492 -16.83 -12.37 -27.24
N ASP A 493 -15.98 -11.46 -26.76
CA ASP A 493 -14.54 -11.39 -26.99
C ASP A 493 -13.82 -11.05 -25.69
N ASP A 494 -12.51 -11.29 -25.65
CA ASP A 494 -11.69 -10.93 -24.49
C ASP A 494 -11.66 -9.42 -24.26
N LEU A 495 -11.73 -8.99 -23.00
CA LEU A 495 -11.68 -7.60 -22.59
C LEU A 495 -10.51 -7.38 -21.61
N LEU A 496 -9.41 -6.82 -22.12
CA LEU A 496 -8.25 -6.47 -21.30
C LEU A 496 -8.40 -5.06 -20.73
N ILE A 497 -8.77 -4.97 -19.44
CA ILE A 497 -8.75 -3.70 -18.71
C ILE A 497 -7.31 -3.45 -18.24
N ALA A 498 -6.75 -2.28 -18.56
CA ALA A 498 -5.39 -1.90 -18.21
C ALA A 498 -5.30 -0.41 -17.88
N GLY A 499 -5.62 -0.04 -16.64
CA GLY A 499 -5.62 1.37 -16.25
C GLY A 499 -6.36 1.70 -14.96
N PRO A 500 -6.54 3.00 -14.70
CA PRO A 500 -7.41 3.50 -13.63
C PRO A 500 -8.85 2.97 -13.76
N VAL A 501 -9.50 2.76 -12.60
CA VAL A 501 -10.91 2.40 -12.50
C VAL A 501 -11.62 3.53 -11.76
N THR A 502 -12.62 4.15 -12.38
CA THR A 502 -13.38 5.24 -11.77
C THR A 502 -14.86 4.94 -11.83
N MET A 503 -15.56 5.09 -10.70
CA MET A 503 -17.02 5.01 -10.66
C MET A 503 -17.58 6.37 -10.27
N ARG A 504 -18.22 7.05 -11.22
CA ARG A 504 -19.03 8.25 -10.95
C ARG A 504 -20.46 7.81 -10.69
N LEU A 505 -21.05 8.30 -9.61
CA LEU A 505 -22.43 7.97 -9.25
C LEU A 505 -23.19 9.25 -8.95
N ARG A 506 -24.42 9.32 -9.43
CA ARG A 506 -25.42 10.25 -8.91
C ARG A 506 -26.27 9.54 -7.87
N VAL A 507 -26.20 9.98 -6.61
CA VAL A 507 -26.79 9.27 -5.47
C VAL A 507 -27.61 10.20 -4.58
N SER A 508 -28.48 9.62 -3.77
CA SER A 508 -29.13 10.30 -2.65
C SER A 508 -29.28 9.33 -1.47
N THR A 509 -29.36 9.89 -0.27
CA THR A 509 -29.63 9.13 0.96
C THR A 509 -30.64 9.89 1.82
N ASP A 510 -31.41 9.17 2.65
CA ASP A 510 -32.27 9.77 3.66
C ASP A 510 -31.52 10.09 4.97
N ALA A 511 -30.25 9.70 5.07
CA ALA A 511 -29.40 9.89 6.22
C ALA A 511 -28.52 11.14 6.09
N PRO A 512 -28.14 11.78 7.22
CA PRO A 512 -27.20 12.90 7.21
C PRO A 512 -25.79 12.53 6.72
N ASP A 513 -25.44 11.25 6.70
CA ASP A 513 -24.21 10.73 6.10
C ASP A 513 -24.40 9.24 5.79
N THR A 514 -23.54 8.69 4.93
CA THR A 514 -23.46 7.26 4.60
C THR A 514 -22.19 7.05 3.76
N ASP A 515 -21.85 5.80 3.43
CA ASP A 515 -20.80 5.49 2.48
C ASP A 515 -21.39 4.88 1.20
N PHE A 516 -20.66 4.94 0.10
CA PHE A 516 -20.91 4.14 -1.10
C PHE A 516 -19.63 3.41 -1.47
N THR A 517 -19.74 2.12 -1.78
CA THR A 517 -18.64 1.27 -2.25
C THR A 517 -18.87 0.87 -3.70
N ALA A 518 -17.77 0.65 -4.42
CA ALA A 518 -17.78 0.09 -5.77
C ALA A 518 -16.72 -1.01 -5.85
N LYS A 519 -17.11 -2.20 -6.27
CA LYS A 519 -16.23 -3.37 -6.42
C LYS A 519 -16.34 -3.91 -7.84
N LEU A 520 -15.20 -4.08 -8.48
CA LEU A 520 -15.07 -4.70 -9.79
C LEU A 520 -14.75 -6.19 -9.61
N VAL A 521 -15.51 -7.05 -10.29
CA VAL A 521 -15.45 -8.50 -10.15
C VAL A 521 -15.41 -9.16 -11.53
N ASP A 522 -14.52 -10.14 -11.67
CA ASP A 522 -14.47 -11.04 -12.83
C ASP A 522 -15.28 -12.31 -12.54
N VAL A 523 -16.39 -12.49 -13.26
CA VAL A 523 -17.31 -13.61 -13.04
C VAL A 523 -17.04 -14.70 -14.06
N TYR A 524 -16.42 -15.77 -13.58
CA TYR A 524 -16.22 -17.00 -14.32
C TYR A 524 -17.54 -17.73 -14.55
N PRO A 525 -17.77 -18.28 -15.76
CA PRO A 525 -18.94 -19.10 -16.01
C PRO A 525 -18.88 -20.40 -15.20
N PRO A 526 -20.03 -21.06 -14.96
CA PRO A 526 -20.07 -22.40 -14.38
C PRO A 526 -19.17 -23.39 -15.12
N SER A 527 -18.39 -24.15 -14.36
CA SER A 527 -17.52 -25.22 -14.85
C SER A 527 -17.70 -26.48 -13.97
N GLU A 528 -17.04 -27.58 -14.34
CA GLU A 528 -17.07 -28.80 -13.52
C GLU A 528 -16.42 -28.59 -12.14
N ASP A 529 -15.38 -27.75 -12.03
CA ASP A 529 -14.71 -27.48 -10.74
C ASP A 529 -15.43 -26.41 -9.91
N TYR A 530 -16.19 -25.54 -10.60
CA TYR A 530 -16.94 -24.42 -10.04
C TYR A 530 -18.35 -24.40 -10.64
N PRO A 531 -19.25 -25.31 -10.21
CA PRO A 531 -20.57 -25.48 -10.83
C PRO A 531 -21.51 -24.28 -10.65
N ARG A 532 -21.19 -23.34 -9.76
CA ARG A 532 -21.90 -22.08 -9.57
C ARG A 532 -21.22 -20.89 -10.27
N GLY A 533 -20.14 -21.12 -11.01
CA GLY A 533 -19.19 -20.09 -11.42
C GLY A 533 -18.27 -19.69 -10.27
N TYR A 534 -17.44 -18.67 -10.50
CA TYR A 534 -16.54 -18.08 -9.50
C TYR A 534 -16.53 -16.57 -9.70
N ALA A 535 -16.88 -15.79 -8.67
CA ALA A 535 -16.94 -14.34 -8.73
C ALA A 535 -15.68 -13.76 -8.07
N MET A 536 -14.61 -13.58 -8.83
CA MET A 536 -13.32 -13.16 -8.29
C MET A 536 -13.25 -11.63 -8.15
N ILE A 537 -12.98 -11.12 -6.94
CA ILE A 537 -12.71 -9.69 -6.74
C ILE A 537 -11.45 -9.27 -7.49
N ILE A 538 -11.54 -8.16 -8.25
CA ILE A 538 -10.40 -7.53 -8.94
C ILE A 538 -9.91 -6.32 -8.17
N THR A 539 -10.82 -5.42 -7.80
CA THR A 539 -10.50 -4.19 -7.07
C THR A 539 -11.75 -3.61 -6.43
N ASP A 540 -11.57 -2.74 -5.42
CA ASP A 540 -12.66 -2.07 -4.73
C ASP A 540 -12.26 -0.68 -4.23
N GLY A 541 -13.25 0.17 -4.01
CA GLY A 541 -13.10 1.48 -3.39
C GLY A 541 -14.34 1.89 -2.60
N ILE A 542 -14.21 2.97 -1.85
CA ILE A 542 -15.27 3.56 -1.02
C ILE A 542 -15.28 5.08 -1.17
N PHE A 543 -16.41 5.71 -0.88
CA PHE A 543 -16.54 7.15 -0.72
C PHE A 543 -17.56 7.48 0.39
N ARG A 544 -17.18 8.32 1.34
CA ARG A 544 -18.02 8.80 2.45
C ARG A 544 -18.67 10.14 2.11
N VAL A 545 -20.00 10.20 2.10
CA VAL A 545 -20.74 11.29 1.41
C VAL A 545 -20.65 12.65 2.10
N ARG A 546 -20.27 12.72 3.38
CA ARG A 546 -19.95 14.02 4.01
C ARG A 546 -18.90 14.80 3.23
N TYR A 547 -18.02 14.13 2.49
CA TYR A 547 -16.96 14.74 1.69
C TYR A 547 -17.34 15.04 0.23
N ARG A 548 -18.63 14.92 -0.16
CA ARG A 548 -19.09 15.18 -1.55
C ARG A 548 -18.77 16.58 -2.09
N LYS A 549 -18.50 17.55 -1.19
CA LYS A 549 -18.13 18.93 -1.54
C LYS A 549 -16.64 19.25 -1.32
N GLY A 550 -15.83 18.23 -1.04
CA GLY A 550 -14.40 18.35 -0.76
C GLY A 550 -14.00 17.70 0.55
N TYR A 551 -12.80 17.12 0.58
CA TYR A 551 -12.24 16.48 1.79
C TYR A 551 -11.86 17.47 2.89
N ASP A 552 -11.67 18.75 2.55
CA ASP A 552 -11.44 19.86 3.47
C ASP A 552 -12.74 20.49 4.00
N ARG A 553 -13.90 20.03 3.49
CA ARG A 553 -15.23 20.58 3.78
C ARG A 553 -16.26 19.48 4.04
N PRO A 554 -16.12 18.68 5.11
CA PRO A 554 -17.15 17.71 5.47
C PRO A 554 -18.45 18.44 5.83
N GLU A 555 -19.55 18.08 5.17
CA GLU A 555 -20.88 18.64 5.41
C GLU A 555 -21.90 17.51 5.50
N PRO A 556 -22.81 17.46 6.50
CA PRO A 556 -23.91 16.51 6.48
C PRO A 556 -24.80 16.69 5.24
N VAL A 557 -25.44 15.62 4.78
CA VAL A 557 -26.48 15.68 3.74
C VAL A 557 -27.74 16.33 4.33
N ALA A 558 -28.23 17.39 3.70
CA ALA A 558 -29.47 18.02 4.15
C ALA A 558 -30.68 17.18 3.72
N PRO A 559 -31.76 17.10 4.53
CA PRO A 559 -32.95 16.30 4.19
C PRO A 559 -33.59 16.63 2.82
N ASP A 560 -33.39 17.84 2.33
CA ASP A 560 -33.93 18.38 1.07
C ASP A 560 -32.87 18.56 -0.03
N GLU A 561 -31.63 18.08 0.16
CA GLU A 561 -30.53 18.25 -0.81
C GLU A 561 -30.78 17.53 -2.15
N GLY A 562 -31.57 16.46 -2.13
CA GLY A 562 -31.85 15.66 -3.32
C GLY A 562 -30.64 14.81 -3.75
N ALA A 563 -30.50 14.60 -5.07
CA ALA A 563 -29.43 13.81 -5.63
C ALA A 563 -28.15 14.65 -5.87
N PHE A 564 -27.00 14.06 -5.60
CA PHE A 564 -25.68 14.68 -5.75
C PHE A 564 -24.68 13.69 -6.34
N ASP A 565 -23.57 14.21 -6.87
CA ASP A 565 -22.56 13.42 -7.54
C ASP A 565 -21.41 13.06 -6.59
N ILE A 566 -20.95 11.82 -6.67
CA ILE A 566 -19.76 11.34 -5.97
C ILE A 566 -18.86 10.59 -6.96
N THR A 567 -17.59 10.43 -6.60
CA THR A 567 -16.63 9.64 -7.37
C THR A 567 -15.92 8.67 -6.44
N ILE A 568 -16.11 7.38 -6.68
CA ILE A 568 -15.38 6.30 -6.03
C ILE A 568 -14.23 5.93 -6.95
N THR A 569 -13.02 5.81 -6.38
CA THR A 569 -11.82 5.38 -7.12
C THR A 569 -11.36 4.03 -6.56
N PRO A 570 -11.90 2.90 -7.07
CA PRO A 570 -11.25 1.61 -6.88
C PRO A 570 -9.80 1.68 -7.39
N PHE A 571 -8.91 0.89 -6.80
CA PHE A 571 -7.53 0.88 -7.27
C PHE A 571 -7.43 0.42 -8.73
N ALA A 572 -6.47 1.00 -9.46
CA ALA A 572 -6.17 0.63 -10.83
C ALA A 572 -5.79 -0.85 -10.94
N THR A 573 -5.98 -1.43 -12.13
CA THR A 573 -5.72 -2.85 -12.37
C THR A 573 -5.31 -3.13 -13.81
N VAL A 574 -4.73 -4.31 -14.03
CA VAL A 574 -4.53 -4.89 -15.35
C VAL A 574 -5.08 -6.32 -15.32
N ASN A 575 -6.28 -6.53 -15.88
CA ASN A 575 -6.99 -7.81 -15.87
C ASN A 575 -7.65 -8.12 -17.21
N LEU A 576 -7.43 -9.33 -17.71
CA LEU A 576 -8.14 -9.91 -18.84
C LEU A 576 -9.42 -10.58 -18.37
N PHE A 577 -10.56 -9.96 -18.65
CA PHE A 577 -11.86 -10.61 -18.55
C PHE A 577 -12.03 -11.46 -19.81
N ALA A 578 -11.86 -12.77 -19.68
CA ALA A 578 -11.86 -13.67 -20.82
C ALA A 578 -13.26 -13.81 -21.46
N LYS A 579 -13.30 -14.15 -22.74
CA LYS A 579 -14.52 -14.51 -23.46
C LYS A 579 -15.36 -15.50 -22.66
N GLY A 580 -16.66 -15.21 -22.54
CA GLY A 580 -17.62 -15.99 -21.77
C GLY A 580 -17.69 -15.64 -20.28
N HIS A 581 -16.72 -14.91 -19.73
CA HIS A 581 -16.84 -14.30 -18.41
C HIS A 581 -17.82 -13.13 -18.43
N ARG A 582 -18.09 -12.54 -17.27
CA ARG A 582 -18.79 -11.26 -17.16
C ARG A 582 -17.94 -10.29 -16.36
N LEU A 583 -17.99 -9.03 -16.76
CA LEU A 583 -17.58 -7.94 -15.89
C LEU A 583 -18.76 -7.60 -14.99
N ARG A 584 -18.54 -7.61 -13.67
CA ARG A 584 -19.54 -7.26 -12.67
C ARG A 584 -19.09 -6.08 -11.82
N LEU A 585 -20.03 -5.16 -11.58
CA LEU A 585 -19.91 -4.03 -10.67
C LEU A 585 -20.86 -4.23 -9.49
N ASP A 586 -20.32 -4.37 -8.29
CA ASP A 586 -21.11 -4.39 -7.05
C ASP A 586 -21.07 -3.02 -6.38
N ILE A 587 -22.23 -2.43 -6.11
CA ILE A 587 -22.42 -1.17 -5.37
C ILE A 587 -23.09 -1.47 -4.02
N SER A 588 -22.51 -0.98 -2.93
CA SER A 588 -23.10 -1.07 -1.58
C SER A 588 -22.74 0.19 -0.78
N SER A 589 -22.90 0.14 0.55
CA SER A 589 -22.57 1.21 1.49
C SER A 589 -21.67 0.76 2.63
N SER A 590 -21.05 -0.42 2.49
CA SER A 590 -20.05 -0.91 3.43
C SER A 590 -19.11 -1.92 2.75
N ASN A 591 -17.93 -2.08 3.34
CA ASN A 591 -16.96 -3.13 3.07
C ASN A 591 -16.12 -3.28 4.35
N PHE A 592 -16.67 -3.98 5.34
CA PHE A 592 -16.14 -4.05 6.69
C PHE A 592 -15.55 -5.44 6.96
N PRO A 593 -14.33 -5.58 7.51
CA PRO A 593 -13.57 -4.54 8.21
C PRO A 593 -12.47 -3.86 7.39
N LYS A 594 -12.46 -3.89 6.05
CA LYS A 594 -11.49 -3.08 5.28
C LYS A 594 -11.57 -1.60 5.68
N TYR A 595 -12.78 -1.05 5.69
CA TYR A 595 -13.04 0.32 6.14
C TYR A 595 -13.86 0.36 7.43
N ASP A 596 -13.79 1.46 8.17
CA ASP A 596 -14.64 1.70 9.34
C ASP A 596 -16.12 1.85 8.97
N ILE A 597 -17.01 1.53 9.92
CA ILE A 597 -18.47 1.58 9.72
C ILE A 597 -18.94 3.04 9.74
N ASN A 598 -19.72 3.45 8.73
CA ASN A 598 -20.52 4.67 8.82
C ASN A 598 -21.86 4.37 9.50
N PHE A 599 -22.12 5.02 10.64
CA PHE A 599 -23.34 4.79 11.41
C PHE A 599 -24.57 5.55 10.87
N ASN A 600 -24.40 6.27 9.76
CA ASN A 600 -25.41 7.07 9.08
C ASN A 600 -26.00 8.21 9.93
N THR A 601 -25.25 8.70 10.93
CA THR A 601 -25.70 9.74 11.88
C THR A 601 -25.11 11.12 11.59
N GLY A 602 -24.04 11.21 10.79
CA GLY A 602 -23.27 12.43 10.61
C GLY A 602 -22.34 12.76 11.79
N ASP A 603 -22.22 11.86 12.77
CA ASP A 603 -21.26 12.02 13.87
C ASP A 603 -19.82 12.09 13.34
N PRO A 604 -18.90 12.80 14.03
CA PRO A 604 -17.48 12.77 13.71
C PRO A 604 -16.91 11.35 13.67
N GLU A 605 -15.88 11.15 12.85
CA GLU A 605 -15.26 9.85 12.59
C GLU A 605 -14.85 9.13 13.89
N GLY A 606 -15.19 7.84 13.99
CA GLY A 606 -14.86 7.02 15.16
C GLY A 606 -15.58 7.40 16.47
N THR A 607 -16.51 8.37 16.47
CA THR A 607 -17.18 8.85 17.71
C THR A 607 -18.62 8.40 17.88
N ALA A 608 -19.24 7.83 16.84
CA ALA A 608 -20.63 7.39 16.85
C ALA A 608 -20.90 6.38 17.98
N ARG A 609 -22.03 6.55 18.67
CA ARG A 609 -22.48 5.68 19.80
C ARG A 609 -23.69 4.82 19.45
N GLY A 610 -24.26 5.04 18.28
CA GLY A 610 -25.41 4.33 17.74
C GLY A 610 -25.52 4.67 16.26
N GLY A 611 -26.30 3.88 15.54
CA GLY A 611 -26.54 4.10 14.12
C GLY A 611 -28.01 4.03 13.77
N ARG A 612 -28.29 4.35 12.53
CA ARG A 612 -29.61 4.16 11.91
C ARG A 612 -29.44 3.48 10.56
N PRO A 613 -30.41 2.68 10.11
CA PRO A 613 -30.48 2.32 8.71
C PRO A 613 -30.57 3.57 7.83
N ALA A 614 -29.95 3.51 6.65
CA ALA A 614 -30.04 4.54 5.62
C ALA A 614 -30.66 3.94 4.36
N ARG A 615 -31.65 4.62 3.80
CA ARG A 615 -32.16 4.28 2.47
C ARG A 615 -31.31 5.01 1.44
N ASN A 616 -30.43 4.26 0.80
CA ASN A 616 -29.52 4.76 -0.22
C ASN A 616 -30.09 4.51 -1.62
N THR A 617 -29.92 5.47 -2.51
CA THR A 617 -30.53 5.47 -3.83
C THR A 617 -29.53 5.86 -4.88
N LEU A 618 -29.42 5.04 -5.92
CA LEU A 618 -28.65 5.28 -7.12
C LEU A 618 -29.59 5.83 -8.21
N HIS A 619 -29.22 6.98 -8.78
CA HIS A 619 -29.87 7.58 -9.94
C HIS A 619 -29.10 7.17 -11.19
N LEU A 620 -29.74 6.33 -12.00
CA LEU A 620 -29.17 5.75 -13.21
C LEU A 620 -29.35 6.70 -14.40
N GLY A 621 -28.48 6.58 -15.40
CA GLY A 621 -28.47 7.42 -16.58
C GLY A 621 -27.05 7.77 -17.00
N GLN A 622 -26.89 8.91 -17.65
CA GLN A 622 -25.59 9.36 -18.17
C GLN A 622 -24.57 9.67 -17.06
N ASP A 623 -25.02 10.15 -15.91
CA ASP A 623 -24.15 10.66 -14.82
C ASP A 623 -23.63 9.55 -13.89
N SER A 624 -24.23 8.35 -13.96
CA SER A 624 -23.75 7.16 -13.27
C SER A 624 -22.99 6.28 -14.26
N VAL A 625 -21.67 6.25 -14.17
CA VAL A 625 -20.79 5.63 -15.17
C VAL A 625 -19.56 4.99 -14.53
N LEU A 626 -19.26 3.77 -14.97
CA LEU A 626 -18.00 3.07 -14.74
C LEU A 626 -17.05 3.40 -15.90
N GLU A 627 -15.98 4.11 -15.58
CA GLU A 627 -14.93 4.51 -16.52
C GLU A 627 -13.74 3.55 -16.37
N LEU A 628 -13.37 2.89 -17.46
CA LEU A 628 -12.30 1.92 -17.57
C LEU A 628 -11.37 2.27 -18.73
N SER A 629 -10.17 1.70 -18.74
CA SER A 629 -9.23 1.77 -19.87
C SER A 629 -9.02 0.38 -20.45
N VAL A 630 -9.23 0.21 -21.75
CA VAL A 630 -9.15 -1.06 -22.47
C VAL A 630 -7.92 -1.08 -23.35
N LEU A 631 -7.15 -2.16 -23.29
CA LEU A 631 -6.02 -2.37 -24.18
C LEU A 631 -6.43 -3.34 -25.31
N PRO A 632 -6.65 -2.86 -26.55
CA PRO A 632 -7.27 -3.64 -27.63
C PRO A 632 -6.43 -4.83 -28.13
N SER A 633 -5.14 -4.86 -27.82
CA SER A 633 -4.28 -6.03 -28.02
C SER A 633 -3.17 -5.99 -26.99
N PRO A 634 -2.92 -7.08 -26.22
CA PRO A 634 -1.78 -7.11 -25.32
C PRO A 634 -0.50 -6.91 -26.15
N PRO A 635 0.41 -6.01 -25.75
CA PRO A 635 1.71 -5.90 -26.40
C PRO A 635 2.41 -7.25 -26.36
N ALA A 636 3.29 -7.50 -27.33
CA ALA A 636 3.99 -8.78 -27.44
C ALA A 636 4.59 -9.19 -26.08
N PRO A 637 4.47 -10.47 -25.67
CA PRO A 637 4.96 -10.92 -24.39
C PRO A 637 6.43 -10.52 -24.23
N ALA A 638 6.78 -10.05 -23.04
CA ALA A 638 8.13 -9.58 -22.76
C ALA A 638 9.11 -10.74 -23.05
N THR A 639 9.91 -10.62 -24.11
CA THR A 639 10.77 -11.73 -24.54
C THR A 639 11.83 -12.00 -23.48
N ASN A 640 11.94 -13.24 -22.99
CA ASN A 640 13.06 -13.66 -22.16
C ASN A 640 14.35 -13.55 -23.00
N ARG A 641 15.19 -12.57 -22.68
CA ARG A 641 16.57 -12.47 -23.16
C ARG A 641 17.52 -12.27 -22.01
#